data_AF-A0A6H1JX98-F1
#
_entry.id   AF-A0A6H1JX98-F1
#
_cell.length_a   1.000
_cell.length_b   1.000
_cell.length_c   1.000
_cell.angle_alpha   90.00
_cell.angle_beta   90.00
_cell.angle_gamma   90.00
#
_symmetry.space_group_name_H-M   'P 1'
#
loop_
_entity.id
_entity.type
_entity.pdbx_description
1 polymer ?
#
loop_
_entity_poly.entity_id
_entity_poly.type
_entity_poly.pdbx_seq_one_letter_code
_entity_poly.pdbx_strand_id
1 'polypeptide(L)'
;MELVPRVPEMAEVARWLRRSRHLSGLTYEQLGRATGFSRGRLNRAANGWRSSWPVVEAFTRACGTDVGTARVLWLKAKEAVEGTDPVPDVIAVAHVGTFDELRLAMGHLRVLAGRPSLRELVERSGGRLRRTTLASVFSGRSHPRRELVVAFVNVVGVGGDDAASWAAAWDRAQAHLRSERKATAPQPLAVVPSPALLSVLGDLPLSDWAAVAEVVDVVRRGHEEELPASVTVDFQHDGTAPERSTITISCPGAGFDRAAIQQLLRISWTGRPLEQNEFGPGFLAACLRLGSRITLRTAQRHEPAWTVFTLDLASFVSGTSWQVPIGAEPKTETGQQGTRITIEALRSAWPPNMQHRLRRHLGDVYSYMLREQQIQLTVSDSVVAPRKPCIWGENRFVQRRGQDISAVQKIDMVLATLYRCQDCWHASPLGSSSCSQCQGTRLEQTEHRVWGWLGVQRYLHQRDYGIDFFRDGRKIIARDKRLFSFTEDLEDIVEYPVDSPAKGRLVGEIHCDHVPVNFTHTAFDYDSPEWRGVVHAIRGPGPLAPLRAQKLGFASNTSPLATLFAAFRRNNPGLRCLIPGDGVRALHETAATWAERFHQGDPAYQSDEAWYDAALRHDTPAPTPTVVDDRVDLAHLDPEDLSDLVHRLYMELHDPTEGPRELIGPGAATTVFRNRPRSGGRWLLQARRSQRVVPLETVHALAGQMLDVGAVRGILVTTGWFGASSRAFAARSGGIDLVDGRALKSLLHEHLGIEARLRLERLPPEWDVGDLA
;
A
#
# COMPACT_ATOMS: atom_id res chain seq x y z
N MET A 1 36.82 -23.91 -65.86
CA MET A 1 36.56 -23.08 -67.05
C MET A 1 35.19 -22.46 -66.87
N GLU A 2 35.13 -21.18 -66.48
CA GLU A 2 33.96 -20.32 -66.68
C GLU A 2 34.43 -18.86 -66.44
N LEU A 3 34.94 -18.26 -67.52
CA LEU A 3 35.30 -16.85 -67.60
C LEU A 3 34.31 -16.20 -68.55
N VAL A 4 33.14 -15.76 -68.06
CA VAL A 4 32.26 -14.85 -68.79
C VAL A 4 31.55 -13.97 -67.75
N PRO A 5 31.75 -12.64 -67.76
CA PRO A 5 31.10 -11.78 -68.74
C PRO A 5 32.09 -11.06 -69.66
N ARG A 6 31.87 -11.21 -70.97
CA ARG A 6 32.31 -10.23 -71.97
C ARG A 6 31.21 -9.18 -72.08
N VAL A 7 31.60 -7.91 -72.06
CA VAL A 7 30.70 -6.81 -72.40
C VAL A 7 30.93 -6.53 -73.89
N PRO A 8 29.98 -6.82 -74.80
CA PRO A 8 30.18 -6.74 -76.26
C PRO A 8 30.86 -5.44 -76.72
N GLU A 9 30.52 -4.35 -76.06
CA GLU A 9 30.97 -2.99 -76.30
C GLU A 9 32.49 -2.84 -76.06
N MET A 10 33.08 -3.61 -75.15
CA MET A 10 34.52 -3.60 -74.85
C MET A 10 35.35 -4.56 -75.72
N ALA A 11 34.72 -5.26 -76.68
CA ALA A 11 35.39 -6.28 -77.48
C ALA A 11 36.50 -5.70 -78.38
N GLU A 12 36.33 -4.48 -78.89
CA GLU A 12 37.33 -3.81 -79.73
C GLU A 12 38.55 -3.36 -78.93
N VAL A 13 38.32 -2.78 -77.75
CA VAL A 13 39.38 -2.41 -76.81
C VAL A 13 40.19 -3.64 -76.40
N ALA A 14 39.53 -4.75 -76.10
CA ALA A 14 40.21 -6.01 -75.73
C ALA A 14 41.01 -6.62 -76.89
N ARG A 15 40.50 -6.54 -78.14
CA ARG A 15 41.27 -6.93 -79.33
C ARG A 15 42.53 -6.07 -79.48
N TRP A 16 42.41 -4.76 -79.31
CA TRP A 16 43.53 -3.83 -79.38
C TRP A 16 44.60 -4.11 -78.32
N LEU A 17 44.21 -4.32 -77.06
CA LEU A 17 45.15 -4.61 -75.96
C LEU A 17 45.85 -5.96 -76.14
N ARG A 18 45.15 -7.00 -76.61
CA ARG A 18 45.76 -8.31 -76.91
C ARG A 18 46.78 -8.22 -78.04
N ARG A 19 46.43 -7.51 -79.13
CA ARG A 19 47.34 -7.27 -80.24
C ARG A 19 48.58 -6.49 -79.79
N SER A 20 48.38 -5.43 -79.00
CA SER A 20 49.48 -4.62 -78.46
C SER A 20 50.44 -5.42 -77.59
N ARG A 21 49.92 -6.30 -76.72
CA ARG A 21 50.75 -7.20 -75.90
C ARG A 21 51.52 -8.22 -76.74
N HIS A 22 50.88 -8.76 -77.77
CA HIS A 22 51.51 -9.76 -78.63
C HIS A 22 52.68 -9.15 -79.41
N LEU A 23 52.50 -7.93 -79.93
CA LEU A 23 53.56 -7.21 -80.64
C LEU A 23 54.71 -6.78 -79.72
N SER A 24 54.45 -6.48 -78.45
CA SER A 24 55.49 -6.09 -77.49
C SER A 24 56.22 -7.27 -76.82
N GLY A 25 55.71 -8.51 -76.98
CA GLY A 25 56.27 -9.72 -76.37
C GLY A 25 56.12 -9.83 -74.85
N LEU A 26 55.45 -8.87 -74.19
CA LEU A 26 55.37 -8.80 -72.73
C LEU A 26 54.40 -9.85 -72.14
N THR A 27 54.83 -10.50 -71.07
CA THR A 27 53.93 -11.32 -70.24
C THR A 27 53.03 -10.43 -69.37
N TYR A 28 51.88 -10.93 -68.92
CA TYR A 28 51.02 -10.16 -68.00
C TYR A 28 51.70 -9.84 -66.66
N GLU A 29 52.71 -10.62 -66.26
CA GLU A 29 53.48 -10.38 -65.05
C GLU A 29 54.45 -9.19 -65.25
N GLN A 30 55.15 -9.15 -66.39
CA GLN A 30 56.01 -8.03 -66.76
C GLN A 30 55.21 -6.73 -66.96
N LEU A 31 54.04 -6.80 -67.62
CA LEU A 31 53.10 -5.69 -67.76
C LEU A 31 52.59 -5.18 -66.41
N GLY A 32 52.36 -6.08 -65.45
CA GLY A 32 51.97 -5.68 -64.09
C GLY A 32 53.07 -4.87 -63.38
N ARG A 33 54.33 -5.31 -63.50
CA ARG A 33 55.48 -4.57 -62.96
C ARG A 33 55.66 -3.20 -63.63
N ALA A 34 55.46 -3.12 -64.94
CA ALA A 34 55.62 -1.87 -65.70
C ALA A 34 54.50 -0.84 -65.47
N THR A 35 53.27 -1.30 -65.20
CA THR A 35 52.09 -0.41 -65.08
C THR A 35 51.64 -0.16 -63.64
N GLY A 36 52.12 -0.95 -62.68
CA GLY A 36 51.67 -0.91 -61.28
C GLY A 36 50.29 -1.55 -61.05
N PHE A 37 49.66 -2.14 -62.07
CA PHE A 37 48.38 -2.83 -61.94
C PHE A 37 48.54 -4.34 -61.78
N SER A 38 47.63 -4.98 -61.03
CA SER A 38 47.69 -6.42 -60.81
C SER A 38 47.48 -7.23 -62.10
N ARG A 39 48.16 -8.38 -62.21
CA ARG A 39 48.03 -9.33 -63.32
C ARG A 39 46.56 -9.62 -63.67
N GLY A 40 45.72 -9.83 -62.65
CA GLY A 40 44.30 -10.10 -62.83
C GLY A 40 43.50 -8.93 -63.42
N ARG A 41 43.85 -7.68 -63.09
CA ARG A 41 43.20 -6.49 -63.64
C ARG A 41 43.55 -6.29 -65.13
N LEU A 42 44.81 -6.51 -65.50
CA LEU A 42 45.27 -6.44 -66.88
C LEU A 42 44.73 -7.58 -67.75
N ASN A 43 44.68 -8.80 -67.19
CA ASN A 43 44.09 -9.95 -67.87
C ASN A 43 42.59 -9.75 -68.14
N ARG A 44 41.83 -9.19 -67.18
CA ARG A 44 40.42 -8.83 -67.39
C ARG A 44 40.22 -7.80 -68.49
N ALA A 45 41.04 -6.73 -68.52
CA ALA A 45 40.98 -5.72 -69.58
C ALA A 45 41.20 -6.33 -70.98
N ALA A 46 42.20 -7.21 -71.12
CA ALA A 46 42.48 -7.93 -72.36
C ALA A 46 41.39 -8.95 -72.75
N ASN A 47 40.49 -9.30 -71.83
CA ASN A 47 39.38 -10.23 -72.07
C ASN A 47 38.01 -9.54 -72.24
N GLY A 48 37.97 -8.22 -72.37
CA GLY A 48 36.73 -7.49 -72.70
C GLY A 48 35.85 -7.17 -71.50
N TRP A 49 36.43 -7.14 -70.31
CA TRP A 49 35.74 -6.63 -69.11
C TRP A 49 35.75 -5.10 -69.08
N ARG A 50 34.72 -4.50 -68.48
CA ARG A 50 34.67 -3.05 -68.23
C ARG A 50 35.93 -2.61 -67.48
N SER A 51 36.67 -1.70 -68.11
CA SER A 51 37.99 -1.23 -67.68
C SER A 51 38.04 0.28 -67.86
N SER A 52 38.59 0.98 -66.86
CA SER A 52 38.72 2.44 -66.90
C SER A 52 39.85 2.88 -67.84
N TRP A 53 39.75 4.11 -68.35
CA TRP A 53 40.76 4.69 -69.23
C TRP A 53 42.19 4.58 -68.69
N PRO A 54 42.49 4.88 -67.41
CA PRO A 54 43.85 4.75 -66.88
C PRO A 54 44.46 3.35 -67.01
N VAL A 55 43.63 2.30 -66.94
CA VAL A 55 44.10 0.91 -67.10
C VAL A 55 44.43 0.63 -68.57
N VAL A 56 43.58 1.07 -69.49
CA VAL A 56 43.78 0.89 -70.95
C VAL A 56 44.97 1.71 -71.44
N GLU A 57 45.10 2.95 -70.96
CA GLU A 57 46.20 3.86 -71.27
C GLU A 57 47.54 3.31 -70.78
N ALA A 58 47.64 2.92 -69.50
CA ALA A 58 48.88 2.37 -68.95
C ALA A 58 49.29 1.07 -69.65
N PHE A 59 48.32 0.19 -69.96
CA PHE A 59 48.58 -1.05 -70.70
C PHE A 59 49.15 -0.74 -72.09
N THR A 60 48.49 0.15 -72.84
CA THR A 60 48.89 0.51 -74.22
C THR A 60 50.27 1.18 -74.21
N ARG A 61 50.51 2.10 -73.27
CA ARG A 61 51.81 2.79 -73.11
C ARG A 61 52.93 1.83 -72.74
N ALA A 62 52.69 0.88 -71.83
CA ALA A 62 53.69 -0.12 -71.45
C ALA A 62 54.03 -1.10 -72.58
N CYS A 63 53.09 -1.32 -73.52
CA CYS A 63 53.35 -2.09 -74.74
C CYS A 63 53.98 -1.24 -75.87
N GLY A 64 54.16 0.06 -75.68
CA GLY A 64 54.74 0.96 -76.70
C GLY A 64 53.85 1.19 -77.93
N THR A 65 52.54 0.97 -77.83
CA THR A 65 51.61 1.14 -78.96
C THR A 65 50.82 2.46 -78.88
N ASP A 66 50.14 2.82 -79.97
CA ASP A 66 49.45 4.11 -80.08
C ASP A 66 48.28 4.25 -79.07
N VAL A 67 48.48 5.15 -78.12
CA VAL A 67 47.50 5.50 -77.08
C VAL A 67 46.30 6.26 -77.70
N GLY A 68 46.49 6.97 -78.81
CA GLY A 68 45.42 7.69 -79.50
C GLY A 68 44.35 6.74 -80.02
N THR A 69 44.75 5.71 -80.78
CA THR A 69 43.85 4.65 -81.27
C THR A 69 43.16 3.93 -80.12
N ALA A 70 43.88 3.61 -79.04
CA ALA A 70 43.29 3.00 -77.84
C ALA A 70 42.20 3.89 -77.21
N ARG A 71 42.40 5.21 -77.20
CA ARG A 71 41.46 6.20 -76.65
C ARG A 71 40.18 6.28 -77.46
N VAL A 72 40.30 6.28 -78.79
CA VAL A 72 39.13 6.29 -79.69
C VAL A 72 38.29 5.03 -79.50
N LEU A 73 38.93 3.85 -79.47
CA LEU A 73 38.22 2.59 -79.24
C LEU A 73 37.58 2.54 -77.85
N TRP A 74 38.25 3.06 -76.82
CA TRP A 74 37.70 3.12 -75.47
C TRP A 74 36.54 4.11 -75.33
N LEU A 75 36.60 5.27 -76.00
CA LEU A 75 35.52 6.24 -76.03
C LEU A 75 34.28 5.70 -76.76
N LYS A 76 34.45 5.04 -77.92
CA LYS A 76 33.35 4.36 -78.63
C LYS A 76 32.70 3.28 -77.77
N ALA A 77 33.51 2.47 -77.09
CA ALA A 77 33.02 1.45 -76.15
C ALA A 77 32.29 2.07 -74.96
N LYS A 78 32.77 3.22 -74.45
CA LYS A 78 32.13 3.96 -73.36
C LYS A 78 30.79 4.56 -73.80
N GLU A 79 30.71 5.16 -74.98
CA GLU A 79 29.47 5.69 -75.56
C GLU A 79 28.43 4.59 -75.81
N ALA A 80 28.85 3.40 -76.23
CA ALA A 80 27.97 2.25 -76.39
C ALA A 80 27.47 1.68 -75.04
N VAL A 81 28.27 1.77 -73.97
CA VAL A 81 27.92 1.29 -72.62
C VAL A 81 27.09 2.30 -71.82
N GLU A 82 27.35 3.59 -72.01
CA GLU A 82 26.67 4.71 -71.34
C GLU A 82 25.51 5.23 -72.22
N GLY A 83 24.74 4.31 -72.83
CA GLY A 83 23.70 4.61 -73.81
C GLY A 83 22.99 5.93 -73.56
N THR A 84 22.84 6.72 -74.63
CA THR A 84 22.13 8.01 -74.71
C THR A 84 21.06 8.15 -73.63
N ASP A 85 21.38 8.89 -72.56
CA ASP A 85 20.35 9.44 -71.70
C ASP A 85 19.46 10.32 -72.61
N PRO A 86 18.13 10.14 -72.59
CA PRO A 86 17.24 11.10 -73.21
C PRO A 86 17.52 12.45 -72.53
N VAL A 87 17.64 13.51 -73.33
CA VAL A 87 17.46 14.86 -72.81
C VAL A 87 16.11 14.83 -72.08
N PRO A 88 16.05 14.99 -70.75
CA PRO A 88 14.76 15.08 -70.07
C PRO A 88 14.02 16.27 -70.67
N ASP A 89 12.69 16.15 -70.82
CA ASP A 89 11.85 17.28 -71.22
C ASP A 89 12.29 18.54 -70.48
N VAL A 90 12.46 19.64 -71.23
CA VAL A 90 12.92 20.90 -70.67
C VAL A 90 11.82 21.43 -69.74
N ILE A 91 11.92 21.10 -68.45
CA ILE A 91 11.06 21.68 -67.43
C ILE A 91 11.50 23.14 -67.28
N ALA A 92 10.68 24.06 -67.78
CA ALA A 92 10.90 25.48 -67.52
C ALA A 92 10.92 25.70 -66.00
N VAL A 93 11.88 26.47 -65.50
CA VAL A 93 12.11 26.70 -64.05
C VAL A 93 10.84 27.16 -63.34
N ALA A 94 9.96 27.88 -64.03
CA ALA A 94 8.64 28.31 -63.53
C ALA A 94 7.71 27.14 -63.14
N HIS A 95 7.85 25.97 -63.77
CA HIS A 95 7.04 24.78 -63.55
C HIS A 95 7.68 23.76 -62.59
N VAL A 96 8.91 24.00 -62.14
CA VAL A 96 9.55 23.15 -61.14
C VAL A 96 8.77 23.27 -59.82
N GLY A 97 8.21 22.14 -59.38
CA GLY A 97 7.38 22.01 -58.19
C GLY A 97 7.85 20.94 -57.20
N THR A 98 8.81 20.08 -57.57
CA THR A 98 9.39 19.05 -56.68
C THR A 98 10.93 19.11 -56.65
N PHE A 99 11.55 18.47 -55.65
CA PHE A 99 13.01 18.43 -55.53
C PHE A 99 13.68 17.56 -56.61
N ASP A 100 12.99 16.56 -57.13
CA ASP A 100 13.49 15.76 -58.25
C ASP A 100 13.46 16.53 -59.56
N GLU A 101 12.38 17.27 -59.82
CA GLU A 101 12.30 18.21 -60.96
C GLU A 101 13.36 19.30 -60.85
N LEU A 102 13.60 19.83 -59.65
CA LEU A 102 14.64 20.84 -59.42
C LEU A 102 16.04 20.27 -59.70
N ARG A 103 16.32 19.03 -59.29
CA ARG A 103 17.58 18.33 -59.58
C ARG A 103 17.76 18.12 -61.09
N LEU A 104 16.70 17.71 -61.79
CA LEU A 104 16.72 17.54 -63.25
C LEU A 104 16.96 18.88 -63.97
N ALA A 105 16.27 19.94 -63.56
CA ALA A 105 16.47 21.28 -64.09
C ALA A 105 17.91 21.77 -63.84
N MET A 106 18.47 21.60 -62.64
CA MET A 106 19.86 21.93 -62.34
C MET A 106 20.85 21.13 -63.22
N GLY A 107 20.52 19.87 -63.52
CA GLY A 107 21.29 19.02 -64.43
C GLY A 107 21.27 19.55 -65.87
N HIS A 108 20.09 19.97 -66.33
CA HIS A 108 19.91 20.57 -67.65
C HIS A 108 20.66 21.89 -67.79
N LEU A 109 20.57 22.79 -66.80
CA LEU A 109 21.32 24.04 -66.78
C LEU A 109 22.83 23.81 -66.88
N ARG A 110 23.34 22.78 -66.19
CA ARG A 110 24.75 22.37 -66.30
C ARG A 110 25.09 21.89 -67.71
N VAL A 111 24.19 21.21 -68.40
CA VAL A 111 24.41 20.77 -69.79
C VAL A 111 24.45 21.95 -70.75
N LEU A 112 23.50 22.89 -70.63
CA LEU A 112 23.45 24.12 -71.44
C LEU A 112 24.70 24.98 -71.26
N ALA A 113 25.28 25.00 -70.07
CA ALA A 113 26.53 25.71 -69.78
C ALA A 113 27.81 24.99 -70.27
N GLY A 114 27.68 23.97 -71.13
CA GLY A 114 28.83 23.24 -71.67
C GLY A 114 29.35 22.11 -70.78
N ARG A 115 28.51 21.58 -69.87
CA ARG A 115 28.82 20.44 -68.97
C ARG A 115 30.07 20.66 -68.09
N PRO A 116 30.23 21.79 -67.39
CA PRO A 116 31.38 22.03 -66.52
C PRO A 116 31.51 20.92 -65.46
N SER A 117 32.75 20.57 -65.14
CA SER A 117 32.99 19.51 -64.14
C SER A 117 32.58 19.99 -62.73
N LEU A 118 32.26 19.07 -61.81
CA LEU A 118 31.97 19.47 -60.42
C LEU A 118 33.16 20.18 -59.75
N ARG A 119 34.39 19.88 -60.18
CA ARG A 119 35.61 20.54 -59.69
C ARG A 119 35.68 21.99 -60.17
N GLU A 120 35.37 22.20 -61.44
CA GLU A 120 35.34 23.50 -62.09
C GLU A 120 34.24 24.41 -61.53
N LEU A 121 33.05 23.87 -61.22
CA LEU A 121 32.00 24.62 -60.54
C LEU A 121 32.41 25.08 -59.14
N VAL A 122 33.15 24.26 -58.40
CA VAL A 122 33.67 24.62 -57.07
C VAL A 122 34.70 25.74 -57.19
N GLU A 123 35.62 25.64 -58.16
CA GLU A 123 36.65 26.63 -58.43
C GLU A 123 36.05 27.98 -58.83
N ARG A 124 35.10 27.99 -59.78
CA ARG A 124 34.37 29.19 -60.22
C ARG A 124 33.52 29.83 -59.11
N SER A 125 33.13 29.05 -58.09
CA SER A 125 32.29 29.54 -56.98
C SER A 125 33.06 30.25 -55.86
N GLY A 126 34.39 30.29 -55.90
CA GLY A 126 35.21 30.88 -54.83
C GLY A 126 35.00 30.20 -53.46
N GLY A 127 34.70 28.90 -53.44
CA GLY A 127 34.47 28.11 -52.22
C GLY A 127 33.03 28.11 -51.69
N ARG A 128 32.08 28.79 -52.36
CA ARG A 128 30.65 28.78 -51.98
C ARG A 128 29.96 27.45 -52.27
N LEU A 129 30.45 26.67 -53.24
CA LEU A 129 29.99 25.33 -53.54
C LEU A 129 31.01 24.28 -53.07
N ARG A 130 30.53 23.13 -52.58
CA ARG A 130 31.38 21.98 -52.21
C ARG A 130 31.14 20.80 -53.14
N ARG A 131 32.22 20.14 -53.57
CA ARG A 131 32.17 19.00 -54.52
C ARG A 131 31.33 17.84 -53.98
N THR A 132 31.49 17.51 -52.70
CA THR A 132 30.76 16.41 -52.05
C THR A 132 29.26 16.69 -51.98
N THR A 133 28.88 17.92 -51.67
CA THR A 133 27.47 18.34 -51.61
C THR A 133 26.83 18.35 -53.00
N LEU A 134 27.50 18.91 -54.01
CA LEU A 134 27.00 18.87 -55.39
C LEU A 134 26.85 17.44 -55.91
N ALA A 135 27.84 16.56 -55.63
CA ALA A 135 27.76 15.15 -56.01
C ALA A 135 26.56 14.45 -55.35
N SER A 136 26.32 14.71 -54.06
CA SER A 136 25.18 14.17 -53.32
C SER A 136 23.84 14.64 -53.92
N VAL A 137 23.72 15.94 -54.23
CA VAL A 137 22.53 16.54 -54.85
C VAL A 137 22.25 15.93 -56.23
N PHE A 138 23.22 15.91 -57.14
CA PHE A 138 23.00 15.38 -58.50
C PHE A 138 22.73 13.87 -58.53
N SER A 139 23.27 13.13 -57.56
CA SER A 139 23.00 11.70 -57.39
C SER A 139 21.65 11.38 -56.71
N GLY A 140 20.88 12.39 -56.31
CA GLY A 140 19.58 12.21 -55.65
C GLY A 140 19.66 11.78 -54.17
N ARG A 141 20.86 11.73 -53.57
CA ARG A 141 21.05 11.31 -52.17
C ARG A 141 20.67 12.38 -51.14
N SER A 142 20.55 13.63 -51.57
CA SER A 142 20.21 14.76 -50.69
C SER A 142 19.52 15.88 -51.46
N HIS A 143 18.50 16.50 -50.87
CA HIS A 143 17.91 17.72 -51.42
C HIS A 143 18.88 18.91 -51.30
N PRO A 144 18.95 19.79 -52.32
CA PRO A 144 19.79 20.98 -52.26
C PRO A 144 19.23 21.99 -51.26
N ARG A 145 20.12 22.74 -50.59
CA ARG A 145 19.73 23.93 -49.82
C ARG A 145 19.43 25.10 -50.77
N ARG A 146 18.56 26.01 -50.35
CA ARG A 146 18.16 27.19 -51.15
C ARG A 146 19.37 28.01 -51.58
N GLU A 147 20.32 28.24 -50.68
CA GLU A 147 21.55 29.01 -50.95
C GLU A 147 22.45 28.30 -51.96
N LEU A 148 22.46 26.95 -51.93
CA LEU A 148 23.24 26.16 -52.88
C LEU A 148 22.67 26.26 -54.29
N VAL A 149 21.34 26.24 -54.45
CA VAL A 149 20.70 26.40 -55.77
C VAL A 149 21.03 27.78 -56.35
N VAL A 150 20.88 28.84 -55.55
CA VAL A 150 21.21 30.20 -55.95
C VAL A 150 22.70 30.34 -56.31
N ALA A 151 23.60 29.84 -55.47
CA ALA A 151 25.04 29.88 -55.73
C ALA A 151 25.43 29.07 -56.98
N PHE A 152 24.76 27.93 -57.23
CA PHE A 152 24.97 27.10 -58.40
C PHE A 152 24.56 27.84 -59.68
N VAL A 153 23.37 28.43 -59.73
CA VAL A 153 22.88 29.18 -60.91
C VAL A 153 23.77 30.37 -61.22
N ASN A 154 24.17 31.14 -60.19
CA ASN A 154 25.08 32.28 -60.35
C ASN A 154 26.45 31.89 -60.91
N VAL A 155 26.93 30.68 -60.64
CA VAL A 155 28.22 30.17 -61.11
C VAL A 155 28.14 29.58 -62.52
N VAL A 156 26.99 29.00 -62.87
CA VAL A 156 26.76 28.35 -64.16
C VAL A 156 26.40 29.37 -65.24
N GLY A 157 25.64 30.42 -64.89
CA GLY A 157 25.53 31.69 -65.60
C GLY A 157 25.29 31.59 -67.11
N VAL A 158 24.13 31.07 -67.53
CA VAL A 158 23.70 31.06 -68.94
C VAL A 158 22.58 32.09 -69.13
N GLY A 159 22.76 32.99 -70.10
CA GLY A 159 21.76 33.90 -70.68
C GLY A 159 20.53 34.30 -69.84
N GLY A 160 20.68 35.25 -68.92
CA GLY A 160 19.54 35.93 -68.29
C GLY A 160 18.76 35.12 -67.23
N ASP A 161 19.26 33.96 -66.81
CA ASP A 161 18.65 33.15 -65.76
C ASP A 161 18.61 33.89 -64.41
N ASP A 162 17.41 34.29 -64.00
CA ASP A 162 17.18 35.02 -62.76
C ASP A 162 17.31 34.06 -61.56
N ALA A 163 18.33 34.27 -60.72
CA ALA A 163 18.54 33.50 -59.49
C ALA A 163 17.30 33.53 -58.58
N ALA A 164 16.47 34.58 -58.67
CA ALA A 164 15.17 34.67 -58.00
C ALA A 164 14.18 33.61 -58.48
N SER A 165 14.13 33.32 -59.79
CA SER A 165 13.22 32.31 -60.36
C SER A 165 13.56 30.90 -59.89
N TRP A 166 14.85 30.60 -59.75
CA TRP A 166 15.33 29.33 -59.21
C TRP A 166 15.14 29.20 -57.70
N ALA A 167 15.26 30.31 -56.97
CA ALA A 167 14.93 30.35 -55.56
C ALA A 167 13.42 30.10 -55.34
N ALA A 168 12.55 30.69 -56.17
CA ALA A 168 11.12 30.43 -56.15
C ALA A 168 10.77 28.98 -56.51
N ALA A 169 11.50 28.36 -57.43
CA ALA A 169 11.38 26.93 -57.74
C ALA A 169 11.73 26.05 -56.53
N TRP A 170 12.79 26.40 -55.79
CA TRP A 170 13.11 25.73 -54.53
C TRP A 170 12.00 25.93 -53.49
N ASP A 171 11.45 27.14 -53.36
CA ASP A 171 10.37 27.43 -52.41
C ASP A 171 9.11 26.58 -52.71
N ARG A 172 8.77 26.37 -53.99
CA ARG A 172 7.69 25.45 -54.42
C ARG A 172 7.99 23.98 -54.11
N ALA A 173 9.18 23.50 -54.45
CA ALA A 173 9.64 22.14 -54.12
C ALA A 173 9.59 21.85 -52.61
N GLN A 174 9.95 22.84 -51.80
CA GLN A 174 9.90 22.74 -50.35
C GLN A 174 8.46 22.71 -49.80
N ALA A 175 7.54 23.45 -50.43
CA ALA A 175 6.11 23.42 -50.09
C ALA A 175 5.48 22.06 -50.43
N HIS A 176 5.81 21.48 -51.58
CA HIS A 176 5.34 20.16 -51.99
C HIS A 176 5.80 19.04 -51.03
N LEU A 177 7.09 19.03 -50.65
CA LEU A 177 7.62 18.06 -49.68
C LEU A 177 6.92 18.18 -48.31
N ARG A 178 6.52 19.40 -47.91
CA ARG A 178 5.75 19.61 -46.67
C ARG A 178 4.32 19.07 -46.80
N SER A 179 3.66 19.24 -47.95
CA SER A 179 2.32 18.69 -48.17
C SER A 179 2.31 17.16 -48.23
N GLU A 180 3.29 16.54 -48.88
CA GLU A 180 3.41 15.08 -48.94
C GLU A 180 3.62 14.48 -47.55
N ARG A 181 4.52 15.08 -46.75
CA ARG A 181 4.74 14.68 -45.35
C ARG A 181 3.50 14.84 -44.47
N LYS A 182 2.69 15.86 -44.71
CA LYS A 182 1.40 16.06 -44.01
C LYS A 182 0.37 15.01 -44.42
N ALA A 183 0.41 14.52 -45.67
CA ALA A 183 -0.47 13.49 -46.18
C ALA A 183 -0.07 12.05 -45.77
N THR A 184 1.24 11.79 -45.57
CA THR A 184 1.76 10.47 -45.12
C THR A 184 1.98 10.37 -43.61
N ALA A 185 1.80 11.44 -42.86
CA ALA A 185 1.75 11.34 -41.40
C ALA A 185 0.59 10.40 -41.02
N PRO A 186 0.81 9.37 -40.18
CA PRO A 186 -0.28 8.53 -39.72
C PRO A 186 -1.34 9.42 -39.09
N GLN A 187 -2.56 9.38 -39.63
CA GLN A 187 -3.67 10.10 -39.01
C GLN A 187 -3.91 9.48 -37.64
N PRO A 188 -3.88 10.27 -36.56
CA PRO A 188 -4.18 9.75 -35.25
C PRO A 188 -5.63 9.26 -35.25
N LEU A 189 -5.83 7.96 -35.04
CA LEU A 189 -7.16 7.41 -34.75
C LEU A 189 -7.53 7.84 -33.34
N ALA A 190 -8.53 8.73 -33.22
CA ALA A 190 -9.10 9.08 -31.93
C ALA A 190 -9.97 7.92 -31.44
N VAL A 191 -9.46 7.16 -30.46
CA VAL A 191 -10.27 6.17 -29.74
C VAL A 191 -11.05 6.90 -28.67
N VAL A 192 -12.36 7.06 -28.89
CA VAL A 192 -13.28 7.67 -27.90
C VAL A 192 -14.02 6.54 -27.19
N PRO A 193 -13.95 6.43 -25.85
CA PRO A 193 -14.68 5.39 -25.11
C PRO A 193 -16.19 5.55 -25.34
N SER A 194 -16.95 4.46 -25.30
CA SER A 194 -18.42 4.54 -25.33
C SER A 194 -18.95 5.19 -24.03
N PRO A 195 -20.01 6.02 -24.07
CA PRO A 195 -20.69 6.50 -22.86
C PRO A 195 -21.14 5.38 -21.90
N ALA A 196 -21.32 4.15 -22.41
CA ALA A 196 -21.59 2.96 -21.61
C ALA A 196 -20.52 2.69 -20.52
N LEU A 197 -19.29 3.23 -20.68
CA LEU A 197 -18.24 3.16 -19.68
C LEU A 197 -18.63 3.81 -18.35
N LEU A 198 -19.50 4.83 -18.38
CA LEU A 198 -19.99 5.49 -17.15
C LEU A 198 -20.80 4.53 -16.28
N SER A 199 -21.58 3.63 -16.88
CA SER A 199 -22.31 2.59 -16.14
C SER A 199 -21.34 1.66 -15.40
N VAL A 200 -20.26 1.24 -16.07
CA VAL A 200 -19.21 0.39 -15.50
C VAL A 200 -18.51 1.07 -14.34
N LEU A 201 -18.24 2.39 -14.43
CA LEU A 201 -17.64 3.16 -13.34
C LEU A 201 -18.53 3.17 -12.08
N GLY A 202 -19.85 3.24 -12.24
CA GLY A 202 -20.79 3.21 -11.12
C GLY A 202 -20.94 1.83 -10.46
N ASP A 203 -20.51 0.76 -11.12
CA ASP A 203 -20.53 -0.62 -10.60
C ASP A 203 -19.25 -1.01 -9.85
N LEU A 204 -18.27 -0.10 -9.79
CA LEU A 204 -17.02 -0.34 -9.06
C LEU A 204 -17.28 -0.54 -7.56
N PRO A 205 -16.50 -1.42 -6.89
CA PRO A 205 -16.69 -1.75 -5.48
C PRO A 205 -16.27 -0.58 -4.58
N LEU A 206 -17.20 0.34 -4.35
CA LEU A 206 -17.05 1.51 -3.48
C LEU A 206 -18.20 1.55 -2.48
N SER A 207 -17.90 1.79 -1.20
CA SER A 207 -18.91 1.95 -0.17
C SER A 207 -19.58 3.32 -0.27
N ASP A 208 -20.84 3.41 0.15
CA ASP A 208 -21.61 4.67 0.07
C ASP A 208 -20.94 5.80 0.85
N TRP A 209 -20.34 5.51 2.03
CA TRP A 209 -19.62 6.51 2.81
C TRP A 209 -18.34 7.00 2.11
N ALA A 210 -17.63 6.12 1.41
CA ALA A 210 -16.41 6.49 0.70
C ALA A 210 -16.75 7.31 -0.55
N ALA A 211 -17.83 6.97 -1.24
CA ALA A 211 -18.36 7.78 -2.33
C ALA A 211 -18.76 9.19 -1.85
N VAL A 212 -19.43 9.31 -0.69
CA VAL A 212 -19.70 10.62 -0.08
C VAL A 212 -18.40 11.37 0.26
N ALA A 213 -17.39 10.69 0.80
CA ALA A 213 -16.09 11.31 1.11
C ALA A 213 -15.38 11.85 -0.14
N GLU A 214 -15.42 11.12 -1.27
CA GLU A 214 -14.90 11.63 -2.55
C GLU A 214 -15.58 12.94 -2.97
N VAL A 215 -16.90 13.02 -2.84
CA VAL A 215 -17.64 14.24 -3.20
C VAL A 215 -17.37 15.37 -2.20
N VAL A 216 -17.23 15.06 -0.91
CA VAL A 216 -16.82 16.02 0.14
C VAL A 216 -15.45 16.63 -0.19
N ASP A 217 -14.47 15.82 -0.57
CA ASP A 217 -13.14 16.30 -0.93
C ASP A 217 -13.18 17.26 -2.12
N VAL A 218 -14.01 16.94 -3.13
CA VAL A 218 -14.20 17.80 -4.31
C VAL A 218 -14.85 19.12 -3.94
N VAL A 219 -15.99 19.13 -3.24
CA VAL A 219 -16.65 20.42 -2.89
C VAL A 219 -15.78 21.27 -1.97
N ARG A 220 -14.96 20.65 -1.11
CA ARG A 220 -14.03 21.34 -0.21
C ARG A 220 -12.91 22.03 -0.98
N ARG A 221 -12.40 21.44 -2.06
CA ARG A 221 -11.26 22.01 -2.81
C ARG A 221 -11.55 23.36 -3.45
N GLY A 222 -12.82 23.68 -3.74
CA GLY A 222 -13.24 25.00 -4.22
C GLY A 222 -13.16 26.10 -3.16
N HIS A 223 -12.26 26.01 -2.18
CA HIS A 223 -12.18 26.85 -1.01
C HIS A 223 -10.73 27.30 -0.79
N GLU A 224 -10.39 28.51 -1.24
CA GLU A 224 -8.99 28.96 -1.28
C GLU A 224 -8.51 29.71 -0.02
N GLU A 225 -9.36 30.26 0.87
CA GLU A 225 -8.87 31.29 1.83
C GLU A 225 -9.35 31.26 3.32
N GLU A 226 -10.54 30.78 3.71
CA GLU A 226 -11.06 30.93 5.11
C GLU A 226 -11.30 29.60 5.88
N LEU A 227 -10.32 29.08 6.62
CA LEU A 227 -10.55 27.88 7.46
C LEU A 227 -11.46 28.19 8.67
N PRO A 228 -12.36 27.26 9.07
CA PRO A 228 -12.61 25.94 8.51
C PRO A 228 -13.48 25.97 7.24
N ALA A 229 -13.20 25.07 6.30
CA ALA A 229 -14.12 24.84 5.17
C ALA A 229 -15.43 24.23 5.70
N SER A 230 -16.56 24.94 5.54
CA SER A 230 -17.87 24.44 5.96
C SER A 230 -18.47 23.56 4.87
N VAL A 231 -18.63 22.26 5.12
CA VAL A 231 -19.23 21.30 4.18
C VAL A 231 -20.49 20.70 4.77
N THR A 232 -21.59 20.77 4.02
CA THR A 232 -22.89 20.22 4.42
C THR A 232 -23.27 19.05 3.52
N VAL A 233 -23.72 17.95 4.12
CA VAL A 233 -24.28 16.77 3.46
C VAL A 233 -25.74 16.62 3.87
N ASP A 234 -26.65 17.01 2.98
CA ASP A 234 -28.09 17.02 3.20
C ASP A 234 -28.81 15.88 2.48
N PHE A 235 -29.89 15.41 3.09
CA PHE A 235 -30.77 14.38 2.55
C PHE A 235 -32.17 14.94 2.40
N GLN A 236 -32.75 14.83 1.20
CA GLN A 236 -34.17 15.02 1.03
C GLN A 236 -34.79 13.67 0.70
N HIS A 237 -35.70 13.21 1.55
CA HIS A 237 -36.41 11.96 1.34
C HIS A 237 -37.83 12.26 0.87
N ASP A 238 -38.20 11.72 -0.28
CA ASP A 238 -39.59 11.65 -0.70
C ASP A 238 -40.20 10.39 -0.08
N GLY A 239 -40.95 10.55 1.01
CA GLY A 239 -41.57 9.45 1.74
C GLY A 239 -42.62 8.65 0.94
N THR A 240 -43.00 9.12 -0.26
CA THR A 240 -43.93 8.42 -1.16
C THR A 240 -43.24 7.61 -2.26
N ALA A 241 -41.96 7.92 -2.56
CA ALA A 241 -41.19 7.29 -3.62
C ALA A 241 -39.69 7.30 -3.25
N PRO A 242 -39.14 6.21 -2.64
CA PRO A 242 -37.75 6.15 -2.20
C PRO A 242 -36.74 6.44 -3.32
N GLU A 243 -37.08 6.12 -4.57
CA GLU A 243 -36.31 6.41 -5.79
C GLU A 243 -36.14 7.91 -6.10
N ARG A 244 -36.90 8.80 -5.44
CA ARG A 244 -36.76 10.26 -5.53
C ARG A 244 -35.97 10.88 -4.37
N SER A 245 -35.36 10.06 -3.52
CA SER A 245 -34.45 10.57 -2.48
C SER A 245 -33.26 11.26 -3.15
N THR A 246 -32.84 12.40 -2.60
CA THR A 246 -31.69 13.16 -3.09
C THR A 246 -30.65 13.34 -1.99
N ILE A 247 -29.38 13.34 -2.38
CA ILE A 247 -28.28 13.77 -1.53
C ILE A 247 -27.68 15.04 -2.13
N THR A 248 -27.50 16.05 -1.29
CA THR A 248 -26.87 17.31 -1.69
C THR A 248 -25.65 17.55 -0.83
N ILE A 249 -24.50 17.70 -1.47
CA ILE A 249 -23.23 17.99 -0.81
C ILE A 249 -22.80 19.39 -1.25
N SER A 250 -22.58 20.29 -0.31
CA SER A 250 -22.29 21.69 -0.64
C SER A 250 -21.24 22.33 0.27
N CYS A 251 -20.52 23.29 -0.29
CA CYS A 251 -19.54 24.12 0.40
C CYS A 251 -19.65 25.58 -0.10
N PRO A 252 -19.76 26.59 0.78
CA PRO A 252 -19.89 28.00 0.40
C PRO A 252 -18.54 28.68 0.02
N GLY A 253 -17.55 27.89 -0.43
CA GLY A 253 -16.21 28.36 -0.78
C GLY A 253 -16.15 29.30 -2.00
N ALA A 254 -14.95 29.48 -2.54
CA ALA A 254 -14.71 30.28 -3.75
C ALA A 254 -15.43 29.74 -5.00
N GLY A 255 -15.72 28.44 -5.06
CA GLY A 255 -16.30 27.79 -6.23
C GLY A 255 -15.28 27.49 -7.33
N PHE A 256 -15.71 26.82 -8.40
CA PHE A 256 -14.84 26.44 -9.53
C PHE A 256 -15.07 27.34 -10.74
N ASP A 257 -13.99 27.66 -11.44
CA ASP A 257 -14.07 28.26 -12.77
C ASP A 257 -14.38 27.19 -13.84
N ARG A 258 -14.64 27.65 -15.07
CA ARG A 258 -14.96 26.75 -16.19
C ARG A 258 -13.82 25.79 -16.53
N ALA A 259 -12.56 26.20 -16.34
CA ALA A 259 -11.40 25.37 -16.65
C ALA A 259 -11.25 24.22 -15.64
N ALA A 260 -11.46 24.49 -14.36
CA ALA A 260 -11.48 23.51 -13.28
C ALA A 260 -12.61 22.48 -13.47
N ILE A 261 -13.82 22.92 -13.86
CA ILE A 261 -14.92 22.00 -14.19
C ILE A 261 -14.55 21.08 -15.35
N GLN A 262 -13.90 21.62 -16.40
CA GLN A 262 -13.44 20.80 -17.53
C GLN A 262 -12.37 19.78 -17.12
N GLN A 263 -11.48 20.14 -16.19
CA GLN A 263 -10.49 19.21 -15.64
C GLN A 263 -11.13 18.14 -14.75
N LEU A 264 -12.17 18.51 -13.99
CA LEU A 264 -12.93 17.65 -13.10
C LEU A 264 -13.69 16.55 -13.86
N LEU A 265 -14.18 16.86 -15.06
CA LEU A 265 -14.92 15.94 -15.92
C LEU A 265 -14.04 15.22 -16.95
N ARG A 266 -12.75 15.55 -17.03
CA ARG A 266 -11.82 14.92 -17.96
C ARG A 266 -11.47 13.51 -17.50
N ILE A 267 -12.13 12.52 -18.08
CA ILE A 267 -11.76 11.11 -17.96
C ILE A 267 -10.55 10.85 -18.87
N SER A 268 -9.33 11.15 -18.40
CA SER A 268 -8.10 10.90 -19.15
C SER A 268 -7.62 9.47 -18.92
N TRP A 269 -7.67 8.64 -19.96
CA TRP A 269 -7.11 7.28 -19.99
C TRP A 269 -5.67 7.23 -20.56
N THR A 270 -5.10 8.37 -20.93
CA THR A 270 -3.81 8.47 -21.64
C THR A 270 -2.69 8.99 -20.74
N GLY A 271 -1.72 8.12 -20.44
CA GLY A 271 -0.31 8.44 -20.17
C GLY A 271 0.07 9.32 -18.95
N ARG A 272 -0.89 9.98 -18.30
CA ARG A 272 -0.73 10.49 -16.94
C ARG A 272 -1.07 9.36 -15.98
N PRO A 273 -0.30 9.12 -14.90
CA PRO A 273 -0.75 8.22 -13.84
C PRO A 273 -2.18 8.62 -13.45
N LEU A 274 -3.10 7.66 -13.44
CA LEU A 274 -4.52 7.85 -13.12
C LEU A 274 -4.77 8.56 -11.77
N GLU A 275 -3.72 8.68 -10.97
CA GLU A 275 -3.66 9.18 -9.59
C GLU A 275 -3.42 10.70 -9.49
N GLN A 276 -3.29 11.40 -10.62
CA GLN A 276 -2.72 12.76 -10.65
C GLN A 276 -3.51 13.74 -11.54
N ASN A 277 -4.83 13.56 -11.58
CA ASN A 277 -5.77 14.63 -11.93
C ASN A 277 -6.35 15.09 -10.59
N GLU A 278 -6.32 16.40 -10.26
CA GLU A 278 -6.84 16.94 -8.98
C GLU A 278 -8.29 16.56 -8.67
N PHE A 279 -8.98 15.93 -9.62
CA PHE A 279 -10.36 15.46 -9.50
C PHE A 279 -10.58 14.00 -9.92
N GLY A 280 -9.59 13.33 -10.55
CA GLY A 280 -9.57 11.90 -10.92
C GLY A 280 -10.82 11.32 -11.65
N PRO A 281 -10.80 10.04 -12.08
CA PRO A 281 -12.04 9.32 -12.38
C PRO A 281 -12.81 8.96 -11.08
N GLY A 282 -12.16 9.05 -9.92
CA GLY A 282 -12.73 8.74 -8.60
C GLY A 282 -13.99 9.53 -8.28
N PHE A 283 -13.98 10.85 -8.53
CA PHE A 283 -15.15 11.70 -8.32
C PHE A 283 -16.36 11.23 -9.13
N LEU A 284 -16.19 10.99 -10.43
CA LEU A 284 -17.27 10.54 -11.29
C LEU A 284 -17.74 9.13 -10.88
N ALA A 285 -16.82 8.21 -10.59
CA ALA A 285 -17.17 6.89 -10.09
C ALA A 285 -17.98 6.96 -8.79
N ALA A 286 -17.60 7.84 -7.86
CA ALA A 286 -18.32 8.07 -6.61
C ALA A 286 -19.72 8.63 -6.83
N CYS A 287 -19.87 9.68 -7.65
CA CYS A 287 -21.18 10.23 -7.98
C CYS A 287 -22.10 9.17 -8.64
N LEU A 288 -21.57 8.43 -9.60
CA LEU A 288 -22.29 7.39 -10.34
C LEU A 288 -22.61 6.16 -9.49
N ARG A 289 -21.80 5.88 -8.47
CA ARG A 289 -22.05 4.84 -7.45
C ARG A 289 -23.25 5.20 -6.58
N LEU A 290 -23.43 6.48 -6.29
CA LEU A 290 -24.52 7.00 -5.46
C LEU A 290 -25.84 7.09 -6.23
N GLY A 291 -25.84 7.66 -7.44
CA GLY A 291 -27.05 7.85 -8.24
C GLY A 291 -26.78 8.04 -9.73
N SER A 292 -27.84 8.05 -10.53
CA SER A 292 -27.74 8.09 -11.99
C SER A 292 -27.87 9.49 -12.61
N ARG A 293 -28.31 10.48 -11.82
CA ARG A 293 -28.44 11.87 -12.25
C ARG A 293 -27.68 12.79 -11.28
N ILE A 294 -26.69 13.50 -11.80
CA ILE A 294 -25.73 14.28 -11.03
C ILE A 294 -25.76 15.71 -11.53
N THR A 295 -26.05 16.67 -10.64
CA THR A 295 -26.06 18.09 -10.94
C THR A 295 -24.98 18.80 -10.14
N LEU A 296 -23.97 19.33 -10.81
CA LEU A 296 -22.94 20.21 -10.23
C LEU A 296 -23.33 21.66 -10.52
N ARG A 297 -23.43 22.46 -9.47
CA ARG A 297 -23.71 23.89 -9.52
C ARG A 297 -22.59 24.64 -8.79
N THR A 298 -21.92 25.56 -9.47
CA THR A 298 -20.81 26.32 -8.87
C THR A 298 -20.71 27.73 -9.42
N ALA A 299 -20.24 28.67 -8.60
CA ALA A 299 -20.05 30.04 -9.00
C ALA A 299 -18.99 30.72 -8.14
N GLN A 300 -18.17 31.57 -8.75
CA GLN A 300 -17.26 32.47 -8.05
C GLN A 300 -17.95 33.78 -7.70
N ARG A 301 -17.54 34.47 -6.62
CA ARG A 301 -18.21 35.68 -6.10
C ARG A 301 -18.53 36.72 -7.18
N HIS A 302 -17.59 36.94 -8.10
CA HIS A 302 -17.68 37.98 -9.13
C HIS A 302 -18.50 37.57 -10.36
N GLU A 303 -18.85 36.30 -10.52
CA GLU A 303 -19.65 35.83 -11.64
C GLU A 303 -21.13 36.21 -11.46
N PRO A 304 -21.86 36.57 -12.55
CA PRO A 304 -23.26 36.96 -12.46
C PRO A 304 -24.23 35.77 -12.37
N ALA A 305 -23.78 34.56 -12.72
CA ALA A 305 -24.58 33.36 -12.79
C ALA A 305 -23.83 32.17 -12.20
N TRP A 306 -24.60 31.16 -11.79
CA TRP A 306 -24.14 29.83 -11.48
C TRP A 306 -23.87 29.05 -12.76
N THR A 307 -22.69 28.44 -12.85
CA THR A 307 -22.41 27.42 -13.85
C THR A 307 -23.05 26.12 -13.39
N VAL A 308 -23.94 25.57 -14.22
CA VAL A 308 -24.69 24.35 -13.92
C VAL A 308 -24.37 23.28 -14.94
N PHE A 309 -24.01 22.10 -14.44
CA PHE A 309 -23.68 20.92 -15.21
C PHE A 309 -24.55 19.76 -14.74
N THR A 310 -25.24 19.09 -15.66
CA THR A 310 -26.08 17.93 -15.32
C THR A 310 -25.67 16.72 -16.15
N LEU A 311 -25.17 15.69 -15.46
CA LEU A 311 -24.90 14.38 -16.03
C LEU A 311 -26.07 13.45 -15.72
N ASP A 312 -26.79 13.03 -16.74
CA ASP A 312 -27.87 12.05 -16.64
C ASP A 312 -27.53 10.78 -17.42
N LEU A 313 -27.24 9.68 -16.70
CA LEU A 313 -26.85 8.41 -17.30
C LEU A 313 -27.86 7.88 -18.32
N ALA A 314 -29.18 8.06 -18.07
CA ALA A 314 -30.21 7.54 -18.97
C ALA A 314 -30.14 8.20 -20.36
N SER A 315 -29.82 9.49 -20.38
CA SER A 315 -29.61 10.29 -21.59
C SER A 315 -28.33 9.87 -22.35
N PHE A 316 -27.29 9.39 -21.64
CA PHE A 316 -26.03 8.93 -22.26
C PHE A 316 -26.07 7.51 -22.80
N VAL A 317 -26.82 6.59 -22.16
CA VAL A 317 -26.96 5.21 -22.65
C VAL A 317 -27.78 5.15 -23.95
N SER A 318 -28.70 6.08 -24.15
CA SER A 318 -29.53 6.17 -25.35
C SER A 318 -28.86 6.95 -26.50
N GLY A 319 -27.82 7.74 -26.23
CA GLY A 319 -27.11 8.58 -27.20
C GLY A 319 -25.70 8.08 -27.55
N THR A 320 -25.15 8.59 -28.65
CA THR A 320 -23.75 8.30 -29.08
C THR A 320 -22.78 9.45 -28.81
N SER A 321 -23.26 10.57 -28.25
CA SER A 321 -22.46 11.78 -28.06
C SER A 321 -22.05 11.98 -26.60
N TRP A 322 -20.79 12.35 -26.35
CA TRP A 322 -20.28 12.80 -25.05
C TRP A 322 -20.64 14.26 -24.72
N GLN A 323 -21.69 14.81 -25.34
CA GLN A 323 -22.04 16.20 -25.16
C GLN A 323 -22.94 16.36 -23.94
N VAL A 324 -22.42 17.04 -22.91
CA VAL A 324 -23.21 17.47 -21.76
C VAL A 324 -23.44 18.98 -21.88
N PRO A 325 -24.70 19.47 -21.84
CA PRO A 325 -24.94 20.90 -21.83
C PRO A 325 -24.43 21.54 -20.53
N ILE A 326 -23.75 22.67 -20.65
CA ILE A 326 -23.41 23.52 -19.52
C ILE A 326 -24.40 24.70 -19.53
N GLY A 327 -25.23 24.75 -18.50
CA GLY A 327 -26.20 25.83 -18.27
C GLY A 327 -25.61 26.98 -17.47
N ALA A 328 -26.30 28.11 -17.51
CA ALA A 328 -26.04 29.26 -16.65
C ALA A 328 -27.34 29.68 -15.96
N GLU A 329 -27.37 29.64 -14.64
CA GLU A 329 -28.52 30.06 -13.83
C GLU A 329 -28.20 31.39 -13.13
N PRO A 330 -28.98 32.48 -13.31
CA PRO A 330 -28.72 33.74 -12.61
C PRO A 330 -28.64 33.56 -11.09
N LYS A 331 -27.72 34.27 -10.44
CA LYS A 331 -27.67 34.31 -8.97
C LYS A 331 -28.88 35.05 -8.42
N THR A 332 -29.47 34.55 -7.34
CA THR A 332 -30.61 35.22 -6.70
C THR A 332 -30.16 36.43 -5.89
N GLU A 333 -28.92 36.42 -5.40
CA GLU A 333 -28.35 37.50 -4.59
C GLU A 333 -26.92 37.81 -5.04
N THR A 334 -26.57 39.09 -4.99
CA THR A 334 -25.22 39.57 -5.31
C THR A 334 -24.20 39.03 -4.30
N GLY A 335 -23.14 38.37 -4.79
CA GLY A 335 -22.06 37.85 -3.94
C GLY A 335 -22.20 36.37 -3.53
N GLN A 336 -23.27 35.68 -3.94
CA GLN A 336 -23.36 34.22 -3.78
C GLN A 336 -22.17 33.52 -4.46
N GLN A 337 -21.59 32.53 -3.78
CA GLN A 337 -20.47 31.72 -4.26
C GLN A 337 -20.53 30.31 -3.69
N GLY A 338 -19.71 29.42 -4.25
CA GLY A 338 -19.49 28.08 -3.72
C GLY A 338 -19.75 26.97 -4.73
N THR A 339 -19.88 25.76 -4.21
CA THR A 339 -20.09 24.54 -4.98
C THR A 339 -21.16 23.70 -4.31
N ARG A 340 -22.10 23.20 -5.11
CA ARG A 340 -23.16 22.29 -4.71
C ARG A 340 -23.23 21.14 -5.70
N ILE A 341 -23.23 19.92 -5.20
CA ILE A 341 -23.38 18.70 -5.98
C ILE A 341 -24.60 17.97 -5.47
N THR A 342 -25.61 17.84 -6.31
CA THR A 342 -26.86 17.15 -6.03
C THR A 342 -26.88 15.85 -6.82
N ILE A 343 -27.12 14.74 -6.13
CA ILE A 343 -27.22 13.41 -6.72
C ILE A 343 -28.64 12.91 -6.49
N GLU A 344 -29.30 12.61 -7.60
CA GLU A 344 -30.69 12.17 -7.69
C GLU A 344 -30.74 10.75 -8.25
N ALA A 345 -31.92 10.12 -8.17
CA ALA A 345 -32.14 8.75 -8.63
C ALA A 345 -31.09 7.79 -8.03
N LEU A 346 -31.08 7.72 -6.70
CA LEU A 346 -30.12 6.91 -5.95
C LEU A 346 -30.23 5.43 -6.34
N ARG A 347 -29.08 4.78 -6.51
CA ARG A 347 -29.01 3.37 -6.93
C ARG A 347 -29.53 2.39 -5.88
N SER A 348 -29.43 2.76 -4.60
CA SER A 348 -29.88 1.96 -3.47
C SER A 348 -30.75 2.80 -2.55
N ALA A 349 -31.80 2.19 -1.99
CA ALA A 349 -32.53 2.79 -0.89
C ALA A 349 -31.63 2.83 0.34
N TRP A 350 -31.48 4.02 0.92
CA TRP A 350 -30.64 4.20 2.09
C TRP A 350 -31.38 3.80 3.37
N PRO A 351 -30.72 3.09 4.31
CA PRO A 351 -31.36 2.70 5.56
C PRO A 351 -31.73 3.93 6.42
N PRO A 352 -32.76 3.86 7.26
CA PRO A 352 -33.21 5.02 8.07
C PRO A 352 -32.11 5.64 8.95
N ASN A 353 -31.13 4.85 9.39
CA ASN A 353 -30.02 5.30 10.23
C ASN A 353 -28.76 5.71 9.44
N MET A 354 -28.86 5.90 8.12
CA MET A 354 -27.72 6.20 7.26
C MET A 354 -27.00 7.50 7.66
N GLN A 355 -27.75 8.55 7.99
CA GLN A 355 -27.19 9.82 8.48
C GLN A 355 -26.24 9.61 9.66
N HIS A 356 -26.67 8.83 10.66
CA HIS A 356 -25.86 8.52 11.83
C HIS A 356 -24.62 7.67 11.48
N ARG A 357 -24.75 6.69 10.55
CA ARG A 357 -23.61 5.91 10.06
C ARG A 357 -22.59 6.80 9.33
N LEU A 358 -23.06 7.70 8.47
CA LEU A 358 -22.22 8.66 7.77
C LEU A 358 -21.50 9.59 8.74
N ARG A 359 -22.20 10.17 9.73
CA ARG A 359 -21.56 11.01 10.75
C ARG A 359 -20.41 10.26 11.44
N ARG A 360 -20.63 9.01 11.82
CA ARG A 360 -19.58 8.18 12.43
C ARG A 360 -18.39 7.93 11.49
N HIS A 361 -18.65 7.58 10.24
CA HIS A 361 -17.59 7.29 9.27
C HIS A 361 -16.81 8.56 8.88
N LEU A 362 -17.50 9.66 8.57
CA LEU A 362 -16.89 10.94 8.23
C LEU A 362 -16.10 11.50 9.43
N GLY A 363 -16.61 11.34 10.65
CA GLY A 363 -15.89 11.71 11.88
C GLY A 363 -14.61 10.92 12.12
N ASP A 364 -14.50 9.70 11.59
CA ASP A 364 -13.30 8.87 11.63
C ASP A 364 -12.33 9.20 10.49
N VAL A 365 -12.85 9.33 9.27
CA VAL A 365 -12.06 9.58 8.05
C VAL A 365 -11.43 10.98 8.05
N TYR A 366 -12.20 12.00 8.45
CA TYR A 366 -11.75 13.38 8.59
C TYR A 366 -11.31 13.72 10.02
N SER A 367 -11.05 12.71 10.85
CA SER A 367 -10.74 12.89 12.27
C SER A 367 -9.62 13.88 12.53
N TYR A 368 -8.56 13.89 11.72
CA TYR A 368 -7.48 14.87 11.81
C TYR A 368 -7.96 16.29 11.48
N MET A 369 -8.51 16.50 10.29
CA MET A 369 -8.98 17.83 9.84
C MET A 369 -10.02 18.44 10.77
N LEU A 370 -10.92 17.63 11.32
CA LEU A 370 -11.94 18.07 12.28
C LEU A 370 -11.34 18.49 13.63
N ARG A 371 -10.24 17.85 14.09
CA ARG A 371 -9.54 18.26 15.32
C ARG A 371 -8.75 19.54 15.11
N GLU A 372 -8.08 19.67 13.97
CA GLU A 372 -7.28 20.83 13.59
C GLU A 372 -8.12 22.00 13.03
N GLN A 373 -9.45 21.90 13.11
CA GLN A 373 -10.39 22.93 12.62
C GLN A 373 -10.14 23.35 11.17
N GLN A 374 -9.72 22.39 10.33
CA GLN A 374 -9.54 22.60 8.88
C GLN A 374 -10.86 22.43 8.11
N ILE A 375 -11.79 21.65 8.66
CA ILE A 375 -13.11 21.38 8.08
C ILE A 375 -14.16 21.40 9.17
N GLN A 376 -15.34 21.93 8.86
CA GLN A 376 -16.56 21.75 9.64
C GLN A 376 -17.54 20.96 8.78
N LEU A 377 -17.79 19.70 9.15
CA LEU A 377 -18.75 18.85 8.46
C LEU A 377 -20.08 18.84 9.21
N THR A 378 -21.17 19.03 8.48
CA THR A 378 -22.53 18.85 8.98
C THR A 378 -23.24 17.83 8.10
N VAL A 379 -23.93 16.87 8.74
CA VAL A 379 -24.75 15.87 8.04
C VAL A 379 -26.19 16.07 8.50
N SER A 380 -27.04 16.53 7.58
CA SER A 380 -28.35 17.11 7.88
C SER A 380 -28.18 18.27 8.87
N ASP A 381 -28.79 18.18 10.06
CA ASP A 381 -28.75 19.26 11.06
C ASP A 381 -27.73 19.01 12.18
N SER A 382 -26.84 18.01 12.05
CA SER A 382 -25.90 17.64 13.11
C SER A 382 -24.45 17.75 12.67
N VAL A 383 -23.66 18.48 13.46
CA VAL A 383 -22.21 18.61 13.27
C VAL A 383 -21.53 17.26 13.52
N VAL A 384 -20.58 16.92 12.66
CA VAL A 384 -19.76 15.72 12.76
C VAL A 384 -18.64 15.95 13.77
N ALA A 385 -18.62 15.15 14.83
CA ALA A 385 -17.53 15.17 15.81
C ALA A 385 -16.35 14.30 15.33
N PRO A 386 -15.08 14.73 15.56
CA PRO A 386 -13.93 13.90 15.27
C PRO A 386 -13.88 12.68 16.18
N ARG A 387 -13.56 11.51 15.60
CA ARG A 387 -13.15 10.34 16.38
C ARG A 387 -11.77 10.60 16.99
N LYS A 388 -11.74 10.93 18.29
CA LYS A 388 -10.50 11.11 19.04
C LYS A 388 -9.84 9.75 19.36
N PRO A 389 -8.51 9.64 19.28
CA PRO A 389 -7.80 8.44 19.71
C PRO A 389 -7.84 8.30 21.25
N CYS A 390 -8.21 7.12 21.75
CA CYS A 390 -8.22 6.82 23.19
C CYS A 390 -6.87 6.22 23.62
N ILE A 391 -5.84 7.06 23.63
CA ILE A 391 -4.43 6.67 23.87
C ILE A 391 -3.91 7.23 25.18
N TRP A 392 -2.88 6.59 25.73
CA TRP A 392 -2.11 7.13 26.86
C TRP A 392 -1.51 8.49 26.53
N GLY A 393 -1.41 9.38 27.53
CA GLY A 393 -0.77 10.67 27.36
C GLY A 393 0.72 10.57 27.07
N GLU A 394 1.29 11.61 26.45
CA GLU A 394 2.73 11.67 26.10
C GLU A 394 3.65 11.59 27.33
N ASN A 395 3.12 11.98 28.50
CA ASN A 395 3.78 11.92 29.80
C ASN A 395 3.82 10.51 30.40
N ARG A 396 3.17 9.51 29.79
CA ARG A 396 3.20 8.12 30.25
C ARG A 396 4.34 7.36 29.58
N PHE A 397 5.12 6.63 30.37
CA PHE A 397 6.24 5.85 29.89
C PHE A 397 6.39 4.55 30.70
N VAL A 398 7.16 3.61 30.18
CA VAL A 398 7.58 2.42 30.90
C VAL A 398 9.09 2.30 30.89
N GLN A 399 9.66 1.80 31.99
CA GLN A 399 11.09 1.55 32.08
C GLN A 399 11.46 0.18 31.51
N ARG A 400 12.43 0.16 30.59
CA ARG A 400 13.02 -1.06 30.02
C ARG A 400 14.53 -0.89 29.94
N ARG A 401 15.28 -1.80 30.59
CA ARG A 401 16.76 -1.78 30.59
C ARG A 401 17.35 -0.40 31.00
N GLY A 402 16.70 0.29 31.93
CA GLY A 402 17.12 1.62 32.41
C GLY A 402 16.77 2.80 31.49
N GLN A 403 16.01 2.58 30.41
CA GLN A 403 15.51 3.63 29.54
C GLN A 403 14.00 3.81 29.70
N ASP A 404 13.56 5.07 29.74
CA ASP A 404 12.15 5.45 29.70
C ASP A 404 11.64 5.41 28.26
N ILE A 405 10.68 4.54 27.98
CA ILE A 405 10.04 4.44 26.67
C ILE A 405 8.64 5.03 26.78
N SER A 406 8.42 6.18 26.13
CA SER A 406 7.12 6.84 26.11
C SER A 406 6.06 5.98 25.40
N ALA A 407 4.83 6.03 25.92
CA ALA A 407 3.65 5.41 25.34
C ALA A 407 3.22 6.08 24.02
N VAL A 408 3.81 7.23 23.68
CA VAL A 408 3.63 7.92 22.39
C VAL A 408 5.00 8.18 21.76
N GLN A 409 5.16 7.81 20.50
CA GLN A 409 6.34 8.10 19.68
C GLN A 409 5.94 9.10 18.59
N LYS A 410 6.49 10.31 18.64
CA LYS A 410 6.30 11.31 17.58
C LYS A 410 7.19 10.96 16.39
N ILE A 411 6.65 11.14 15.19
CA ILE A 411 7.34 10.89 13.94
C ILE A 411 7.33 12.17 13.14
N ASP A 412 8.51 12.57 12.69
CA ASP A 412 8.68 13.68 11.76
C ASP A 412 10.01 13.48 11.01
N MET A 413 9.92 12.97 9.78
CA MET A 413 11.08 12.52 9.02
C MET A 413 10.93 12.90 7.55
N VAL A 414 11.95 13.52 6.97
CA VAL A 414 12.06 13.69 5.52
C VAL A 414 12.83 12.50 4.96
N LEU A 415 12.15 11.67 4.16
CA LEU A 415 12.71 10.45 3.56
C LEU A 415 13.53 10.74 2.30
N ALA A 416 13.07 11.70 1.49
CA ALA A 416 13.75 12.14 0.28
C ALA A 416 13.33 13.57 -0.08
N THR A 417 14.20 14.27 -0.79
CA THR A 417 13.91 15.56 -1.41
C THR A 417 14.11 15.41 -2.91
N LEU A 418 13.08 15.71 -3.70
CA LEU A 418 13.03 15.43 -5.13
C LEU A 418 12.42 16.64 -5.86
N TYR A 419 12.58 16.70 -7.18
CA TYR A 419 11.76 17.59 -8.01
C TYR A 419 10.46 16.87 -8.42
N ARG A 420 9.36 17.60 -8.44
CA ARG A 420 8.05 17.17 -8.93
C ARG A 420 7.68 18.02 -10.13
N CYS A 421 7.36 17.38 -11.25
CA CYS A 421 6.94 18.09 -12.44
C CYS A 421 5.54 18.72 -12.26
N GLN A 422 5.36 20.00 -12.54
CA GLN A 422 4.05 20.65 -12.50
C GLN A 422 3.11 20.22 -13.64
N ASP A 423 3.68 19.69 -14.73
CA ASP A 423 2.92 19.28 -15.91
C ASP A 423 2.36 17.86 -15.80
N CYS A 424 3.15 16.94 -15.24
CA CYS A 424 2.81 15.53 -15.16
C CYS A 424 3.09 14.87 -13.80
N TRP A 425 3.49 15.65 -12.79
CA TRP A 425 3.66 15.23 -11.39
C TRP A 425 4.67 14.09 -11.15
N HIS A 426 5.43 13.73 -12.17
CA HIS A 426 6.50 12.74 -12.06
C HIS A 426 7.65 13.27 -11.21
N ALA A 427 8.09 12.45 -10.27
CA ALA A 427 9.25 12.73 -9.45
C ALA A 427 10.53 12.60 -10.30
N SER A 428 11.43 13.55 -10.15
CA SER A 428 12.73 13.59 -10.81
C SER A 428 13.80 13.85 -9.74
N PRO A 429 15.01 13.28 -9.87
CA PRO A 429 16.10 13.57 -8.95
C PRO A 429 16.42 15.07 -8.89
N LEU A 430 16.95 15.52 -7.75
CA LEU A 430 17.48 16.88 -7.63
C LEU A 430 18.56 17.13 -8.68
N GLY A 431 18.59 18.35 -9.22
CA GLY A 431 19.48 18.74 -10.32
C GLY A 431 18.96 18.40 -11.73
N SER A 432 17.80 17.75 -11.87
CA SER A 432 17.18 17.52 -13.19
C SER A 432 16.77 18.83 -13.85
N SER A 433 17.12 19.05 -15.13
CA SER A 433 16.74 20.25 -15.89
C SER A 433 15.35 20.15 -16.53
N SER A 434 14.80 18.95 -16.64
CA SER A 434 13.50 18.66 -17.24
C SER A 434 12.97 17.33 -16.69
N CYS A 435 11.65 17.18 -16.67
CA CYS A 435 10.97 15.95 -16.28
C CYS A 435 11.36 14.78 -17.20
N SER A 436 11.75 13.65 -16.64
CA SER A 436 12.07 12.41 -17.39
C SER A 436 10.89 11.83 -18.15
N GLN A 437 9.66 12.08 -17.71
CA GLN A 437 8.44 11.51 -18.30
C GLN A 437 7.85 12.37 -19.42
N CYS A 438 7.67 13.67 -19.19
CA CYS A 438 7.00 14.57 -20.14
C CYS A 438 7.91 15.61 -20.78
N GLN A 439 9.19 15.66 -20.38
CA GLN A 439 10.18 16.67 -20.80
C GLN A 439 9.80 18.11 -20.41
N GLY A 440 8.78 18.30 -19.58
CA GLY A 440 8.39 19.59 -19.02
C GLY A 440 9.50 20.18 -18.14
N THR A 441 9.71 21.49 -18.22
CA THR A 441 10.75 22.21 -17.47
C THR A 441 10.23 22.82 -16.17
N ARG A 442 8.92 22.76 -15.92
CA ARG A 442 8.31 23.26 -14.69
C ARG A 442 8.47 22.22 -13.59
N LEU A 443 9.59 22.29 -12.88
CA LEU A 443 9.93 21.41 -11.77
C LEU A 443 9.86 22.19 -10.45
N GLU A 444 9.15 21.64 -9.47
CA GLU A 444 9.04 22.18 -8.11
C GLU A 444 9.73 21.24 -7.14
N GLN A 445 10.49 21.76 -6.18
CA GLN A 445 11.10 20.90 -5.16
C GLN A 445 10.06 20.46 -4.12
N THR A 446 10.04 19.17 -3.82
CA THR A 446 9.10 18.57 -2.88
C THR A 446 9.80 17.61 -1.94
N GLU A 447 9.33 17.56 -0.69
CA GLU A 447 9.84 16.64 0.32
C GLU A 447 8.89 15.45 0.48
N HIS A 448 9.44 14.25 0.38
CA HIS A 448 8.77 13.03 0.79
C HIS A 448 8.87 12.93 2.31
N ARG A 449 7.97 13.63 3.00
CA ARG A 449 7.91 13.66 4.46
C ARG A 449 6.92 12.62 4.98
N VAL A 450 7.27 11.98 6.08
CA VAL A 450 6.39 11.14 6.89
C VAL A 450 6.34 11.73 8.29
N TRP A 451 5.14 12.01 8.77
CA TRP A 451 4.95 12.64 10.07
C TRP A 451 3.68 12.15 10.76
N GLY A 452 3.58 12.37 12.07
CA GLY A 452 2.46 11.93 12.89
C GLY A 452 2.93 11.30 14.20
N TRP A 453 2.25 10.26 14.65
CA TRP A 453 2.58 9.59 15.90
C TRP A 453 2.18 8.11 15.90
N LEU A 454 2.92 7.31 16.65
CA LEU A 454 2.49 5.99 17.09
C LEU A 454 2.21 6.04 18.58
N GLY A 455 1.25 5.27 19.07
CA GLY A 455 0.84 5.31 20.45
C GLY A 455 0.27 4.01 20.95
N VAL A 456 0.00 4.00 22.25
CA VAL A 456 -0.58 2.87 22.95
C VAL A 456 -1.99 3.25 23.40
N GLN A 457 -2.97 2.46 22.97
CA GLN A 457 -4.36 2.58 23.39
C GLN A 457 -4.54 2.18 24.86
N ARG A 458 -5.51 2.80 25.52
CA ARG A 458 -5.81 2.59 26.95
C ARG A 458 -6.49 1.24 27.25
N TYR A 459 -6.98 0.56 26.23
CA TYR A 459 -7.69 -0.72 26.32
C TYR A 459 -7.21 -1.68 25.23
N LEU A 460 -7.64 -2.95 25.34
CA LEU A 460 -7.38 -4.00 24.35
C LEU A 460 -8.62 -4.24 23.50
N HIS A 461 -8.44 -4.38 22.18
CA HIS A 461 -9.55 -4.67 21.29
C HIS A 461 -9.15 -5.64 20.16
N GLN A 462 -10.11 -6.42 19.65
CA GLN A 462 -9.88 -7.36 18.56
C GLN A 462 -9.76 -6.66 17.19
N ARG A 463 -10.40 -5.49 17.03
CA ARG A 463 -10.52 -4.79 15.73
C ARG A 463 -10.04 -3.34 15.74
N ASP A 464 -9.98 -2.71 16.90
CA ASP A 464 -9.81 -1.25 17.05
C ASP A 464 -8.38 -0.93 17.48
N TYR A 465 -7.43 -1.53 16.75
CA TYR A 465 -6.00 -1.30 16.83
C TYR A 465 -5.42 -1.39 15.42
N GLY A 466 -4.25 -0.81 15.20
CA GLY A 466 -3.71 -0.60 13.86
C GLY A 466 -3.32 0.83 13.60
N ILE A 467 -2.62 1.02 12.48
CA ILE A 467 -2.07 2.32 12.10
C ILE A 467 -3.00 2.92 11.05
N ASP A 468 -3.45 4.14 11.30
CA ASP A 468 -4.20 4.94 10.35
C ASP A 468 -3.22 5.68 9.44
N PHE A 469 -3.43 5.58 8.12
CA PHE A 469 -2.61 6.27 7.13
C PHE A 469 -3.42 7.35 6.43
N PHE A 470 -2.84 8.54 6.37
CA PHE A 470 -3.46 9.76 5.88
C PHE A 470 -2.73 10.28 4.65
N ARG A 471 -3.51 10.90 3.75
CA ARG A 471 -3.02 11.70 2.63
C ARG A 471 -3.87 12.95 2.52
N ASP A 472 -3.21 14.09 2.41
CA ASP A 472 -3.80 15.43 2.34
C ASP A 472 -4.78 15.69 3.51
N GLY A 473 -4.46 15.13 4.69
CA GLY A 473 -5.27 15.21 5.92
C GLY A 473 -6.48 14.24 5.98
N ARG A 474 -6.78 13.50 4.91
CA ARG A 474 -7.86 12.49 4.87
C ARG A 474 -7.29 11.10 5.15
N LYS A 475 -7.96 10.33 6.02
CA LYS A 475 -7.61 8.92 6.26
C LYS A 475 -7.94 8.08 5.03
N ILE A 476 -6.92 7.48 4.43
CA ILE A 476 -7.06 6.56 3.29
C ILE A 476 -7.28 5.13 3.80
N ILE A 477 -6.51 4.74 4.82
CA ILE A 477 -6.59 3.41 5.43
C ILE A 477 -6.77 3.57 6.93
N ALA A 478 -7.77 2.88 7.48
CA ALA A 478 -8.06 2.88 8.90
C ALA A 478 -7.65 1.55 9.54
N ARG A 479 -6.96 1.62 10.68
CA ARG A 479 -6.59 0.50 11.56
C ARG A 479 -5.86 -0.59 10.79
N ASP A 480 -4.91 -0.18 9.95
CA ASP A 480 -4.12 -1.09 9.15
C ASP A 480 -3.23 -1.95 10.06
N LYS A 481 -3.19 -3.25 9.80
CA LYS A 481 -2.46 -4.23 10.61
C LYS A 481 -1.27 -4.84 9.88
N ARG A 482 -1.01 -4.46 8.62
CA ARG A 482 0.04 -5.09 7.82
C ARG A 482 1.42 -4.84 8.40
N LEU A 483 1.62 -3.69 9.05
CA LEU A 483 2.88 -3.40 9.74
C LEU A 483 3.13 -4.27 10.99
N PHE A 484 2.15 -5.06 11.43
CA PHE A 484 2.30 -6.03 12.51
C PHE A 484 2.62 -7.45 12.02
N SER A 485 2.74 -7.65 10.71
CA SER A 485 3.18 -8.90 10.12
C SER A 485 4.58 -8.75 9.53
N PHE A 486 5.26 -9.88 9.39
CA PHE A 486 6.53 -9.99 8.68
C PHE A 486 6.46 -11.16 7.71
N THR A 487 6.81 -10.92 6.45
CA THR A 487 6.82 -11.93 5.41
C THR A 487 8.18 -12.64 5.39
N GLU A 488 8.16 -13.96 5.56
CA GLU A 488 9.33 -14.85 5.52
C GLU A 488 9.03 -15.96 4.52
N ASP A 489 9.88 -16.16 3.51
CA ASP A 489 9.70 -17.21 2.48
C ASP A 489 8.30 -17.27 1.83
N LEU A 490 7.69 -16.10 1.61
CA LEU A 490 6.32 -15.90 1.09
C LEU A 490 5.18 -16.25 2.06
N GLU A 491 5.48 -16.54 3.32
CA GLU A 491 4.50 -16.69 4.39
C GLU A 491 4.42 -15.43 5.26
N ASP A 492 3.21 -14.90 5.43
CA ASP A 492 2.96 -13.76 6.32
C ASP A 492 2.78 -14.23 7.76
N ILE A 493 3.68 -13.78 8.63
CA ILE A 493 3.69 -14.18 10.03
C ILE A 493 3.30 -12.99 10.90
N VAL A 494 2.19 -13.14 11.61
CA VAL A 494 1.68 -12.11 12.53
C VAL A 494 2.60 -12.02 13.74
N GLU A 495 3.24 -10.87 13.92
CA GLU A 495 4.12 -10.60 15.07
C GLU A 495 3.39 -9.92 16.23
N TYR A 496 2.28 -9.23 15.97
CA TYR A 496 1.46 -8.56 16.97
C TYR A 496 -0.03 -8.64 16.62
N PRO A 497 -0.94 -8.92 17.58
CA PRO A 497 -0.72 -9.15 19.02
C PRO A 497 -0.04 -10.48 19.36
N VAL A 498 0.69 -10.53 20.48
CA VAL A 498 1.43 -11.74 20.91
C VAL A 498 0.64 -12.65 21.87
N ASP A 499 -0.33 -12.09 22.60
CA ASP A 499 -1.10 -12.82 23.63
C ASP A 499 -2.39 -13.41 23.04
N SER A 500 -2.87 -14.53 23.61
CA SER A 500 -4.15 -15.16 23.24
C SER A 500 -5.22 -14.91 24.31
N PRO A 501 -6.46 -14.52 23.95
CA PRO A 501 -6.94 -14.24 22.59
C PRO A 501 -6.32 -12.97 22.00
N ALA A 502 -6.12 -12.95 20.68
CA ALA A 502 -5.45 -11.87 19.97
C ALA A 502 -6.24 -10.54 20.04
N LYS A 503 -5.93 -9.73 21.05
CA LYS A 503 -6.40 -8.35 21.20
C LYS A 503 -5.19 -7.42 21.17
N GLY A 504 -5.26 -6.38 20.34
CA GLY A 504 -4.20 -5.37 20.19
C GLY A 504 -4.58 -4.04 20.84
N ARG A 505 -3.58 -3.17 20.95
CA ARG A 505 -3.65 -1.80 21.49
C ARG A 505 -2.61 -0.85 20.90
N LEU A 506 -1.70 -1.32 20.05
CA LEU A 506 -0.80 -0.43 19.32
C LEU A 506 -1.59 0.26 18.21
N VAL A 507 -1.55 1.59 18.20
CA VAL A 507 -2.26 2.44 17.24
C VAL A 507 -1.32 3.52 16.70
N GLY A 508 -1.70 4.16 15.61
CA GLY A 508 -0.94 5.27 15.09
C GLY A 508 -1.72 6.11 14.09
N GLU A 509 -1.25 7.31 13.87
CA GLU A 509 -1.70 8.24 12.85
C GLU A 509 -0.48 8.71 12.07
N ILE A 510 -0.43 8.38 10.79
CA ILE A 510 0.72 8.60 9.93
C ILE A 510 0.27 9.32 8.67
N HIS A 511 0.85 10.48 8.42
CA HIS A 511 0.61 11.30 7.24
C HIS A 511 1.73 11.06 6.23
N CYS A 512 1.33 10.70 5.01
CA CYS A 512 2.24 10.33 3.92
C CYS A 512 1.70 10.82 2.56
N ASP A 513 1.61 12.14 2.42
CA ASP A 513 0.93 12.81 1.30
C ASP A 513 1.56 12.53 -0.07
N HIS A 514 2.85 12.19 -0.07
CA HIS A 514 3.61 11.86 -1.27
C HIS A 514 3.34 10.44 -1.81
N VAL A 515 2.67 9.57 -1.05
CA VAL A 515 2.47 8.18 -1.46
C VAL A 515 1.28 8.06 -2.43
N PRO A 516 1.46 7.42 -3.59
CA PRO A 516 0.39 7.15 -4.55
C PRO A 516 -0.77 6.34 -3.97
N VAL A 517 -2.00 6.64 -4.41
CA VAL A 517 -3.24 5.98 -3.99
C VAL A 517 -4.05 5.54 -5.19
N ASN A 518 -4.85 4.49 -5.02
CA ASN A 518 -5.80 4.10 -6.04
C ASN A 518 -6.80 5.23 -6.32
N PHE A 519 -7.42 5.21 -7.50
CA PHE A 519 -8.30 6.30 -7.93
C PHE A 519 -9.59 6.45 -7.09
N THR A 520 -9.91 5.48 -6.21
CA THR A 520 -11.03 5.58 -5.26
C THR A 520 -10.61 6.09 -3.87
N HIS A 521 -9.32 6.40 -3.67
CA HIS A 521 -8.73 6.83 -2.39
C HIS A 521 -9.08 5.90 -1.22
N THR A 522 -9.02 4.59 -1.45
CA THR A 522 -9.28 3.53 -0.45
C THR A 522 -8.05 2.67 -0.15
N ALA A 523 -6.99 2.78 -0.94
CA ALA A 523 -5.74 2.06 -0.76
C ALA A 523 -4.56 2.86 -1.32
N PHE A 524 -3.38 2.70 -0.71
CA PHE A 524 -2.12 3.14 -1.32
C PHE A 524 -1.63 2.12 -2.34
N ASP A 525 -0.80 2.55 -3.28
CA ASP A 525 0.01 1.63 -4.08
C ASP A 525 1.14 1.07 -3.21
N TYR A 526 0.97 -0.18 -2.79
CA TYR A 526 1.88 -0.86 -1.86
C TYR A 526 3.20 -1.31 -2.50
N ASP A 527 3.27 -1.33 -3.83
CA ASP A 527 4.49 -1.69 -4.56
C ASP A 527 5.38 -0.47 -4.82
N SER A 528 4.82 0.74 -4.67
CA SER A 528 5.52 2.01 -4.85
C SER A 528 6.76 2.13 -3.93
N PRO A 529 7.87 2.72 -4.44
CA PRO A 529 9.04 3.01 -3.61
C PRO A 529 8.72 3.96 -2.46
N GLU A 530 7.77 4.88 -2.65
CA GLU A 530 7.27 5.81 -1.63
C GLU A 530 6.66 5.04 -0.45
N TRP A 531 5.74 4.11 -0.70
CA TRP A 531 5.13 3.30 0.36
C TRP A 531 6.18 2.47 1.10
N ARG A 532 7.10 1.83 0.38
CA ARG A 532 8.21 1.08 0.99
C ARG A 532 9.08 1.96 1.90
N GLY A 533 9.30 3.21 1.52
CA GLY A 533 9.96 4.22 2.36
C GLY A 533 9.21 4.47 3.67
N VAL A 534 7.89 4.65 3.61
CA VAL A 534 7.03 4.81 4.80
C VAL A 534 7.12 3.58 5.72
N VAL A 535 6.98 2.38 5.16
CA VAL A 535 7.09 1.12 5.91
C VAL A 535 8.45 1.02 6.60
N HIS A 536 9.53 1.31 5.88
CA HIS A 536 10.88 1.25 6.42
C HIS A 536 11.09 2.25 7.58
N ALA A 537 10.62 3.50 7.43
CA ALA A 537 10.77 4.52 8.46
C ALA A 537 10.04 4.17 9.76
N ILE A 538 8.85 3.56 9.65
CA ILE A 538 7.97 3.30 10.80
C ILE A 538 8.27 1.93 11.43
N ARG A 539 8.32 0.89 10.61
CA ARG A 539 8.44 -0.52 11.04
C ARG A 539 9.89 -1.02 11.04
N GLY A 540 10.77 -0.43 10.24
CA GLY A 540 12.11 -0.93 10.00
C GLY A 540 12.14 -2.13 9.04
N PRO A 541 13.33 -2.52 8.57
CA PRO A 541 13.50 -3.54 7.52
C PRO A 541 13.36 -4.99 8.02
N GLY A 542 13.51 -5.25 9.31
CA GLY A 542 13.53 -6.61 9.88
C GLY A 542 12.35 -6.90 10.81
N PRO A 543 12.23 -8.11 11.36
CA PRO A 543 11.19 -8.47 12.35
C PRO A 543 11.09 -7.48 13.52
N LEU A 544 9.88 -7.27 14.05
CA LEU A 544 9.65 -6.49 15.27
C LEU A 544 10.20 -7.21 16.50
N ALA A 545 10.16 -8.55 16.52
CA ALA A 545 10.68 -9.36 17.62
C ALA A 545 12.22 -9.46 17.60
N PRO A 546 12.95 -8.95 18.63
CA PRO A 546 14.41 -8.88 18.59
C PRO A 546 15.12 -10.24 18.45
N LEU A 547 14.60 -11.27 19.14
CA LEU A 547 15.15 -12.63 19.04
C LEU A 547 14.96 -13.23 17.63
N ARG A 548 13.87 -12.87 16.94
CA ARG A 548 13.62 -13.32 15.58
C ARG A 548 14.51 -12.59 14.58
N ALA A 549 14.62 -11.27 14.72
CA ALA A 549 15.53 -10.45 13.92
C ALA A 549 16.97 -11.01 13.98
N GLN A 550 17.46 -11.34 15.18
CA GLN A 550 18.77 -11.96 15.36
C GLN A 550 18.90 -13.32 14.67
N LYS A 551 17.90 -14.20 14.80
CA LYS A 551 17.89 -15.51 14.13
C LYS A 551 17.94 -15.42 12.61
N LEU A 552 17.30 -14.40 12.04
CA LEU A 552 17.25 -14.17 10.60
C LEU A 552 18.39 -13.27 10.09
N GLY A 553 19.37 -12.93 10.94
CA GLY A 553 20.54 -12.14 10.53
C GLY A 553 20.28 -10.64 10.35
N PHE A 554 19.15 -10.12 10.82
CA PHE A 554 18.87 -8.69 10.81
C PHE A 554 19.55 -7.96 11.97
N ALA A 555 19.92 -6.70 11.74
CA ALA A 555 20.32 -5.79 12.81
C ALA A 555 19.16 -5.56 13.81
N SER A 556 19.49 -5.11 15.03
CA SER A 556 18.48 -4.76 16.02
C SER A 556 17.55 -3.68 15.47
N ASN A 557 16.25 -3.96 15.41
CA ASN A 557 15.27 -3.02 14.90
C ASN A 557 15.02 -1.91 15.92
N THR A 558 15.39 -0.68 15.57
CA THR A 558 15.23 0.53 16.41
C THR A 558 14.16 1.48 15.86
N SER A 559 13.30 1.02 14.96
CA SER A 559 12.23 1.86 14.43
C SER A 559 11.25 2.31 15.53
N PRO A 560 10.47 3.38 15.31
CA PRO A 560 9.46 3.83 16.26
C PRO A 560 8.48 2.71 16.66
N LEU A 561 8.02 1.91 15.68
CA LEU A 561 7.09 0.81 15.95
C LEU A 561 7.76 -0.33 16.72
N ALA A 562 8.99 -0.71 16.36
CA ALA A 562 9.74 -1.74 17.08
C ALA A 562 10.00 -1.35 18.53
N THR A 563 10.25 -0.07 18.79
CA THR A 563 10.43 0.49 20.14
C THR A 563 9.15 0.35 20.98
N LEU A 564 7.99 0.74 20.43
CA LEU A 564 6.70 0.53 21.11
C LEU A 564 6.37 -0.95 21.30
N PHE A 565 6.59 -1.78 20.29
CA PHE A 565 6.39 -3.22 20.38
C PHE A 565 7.27 -3.84 21.48
N ALA A 566 8.54 -3.44 21.57
CA ALA A 566 9.46 -3.93 22.58
C ALA A 566 8.96 -3.62 24.01
N ALA A 567 8.36 -2.44 24.20
CA ALA A 567 7.87 -1.94 25.48
C ALA A 567 6.48 -2.45 25.87
N PHE A 568 5.52 -2.47 24.94
CA PHE A 568 4.08 -2.57 25.22
C PHE A 568 3.38 -3.80 24.61
N ARG A 569 4.12 -4.77 24.06
CA ARG A 569 3.49 -5.97 23.45
C ARG A 569 2.76 -6.88 24.45
N ARG A 570 3.16 -6.89 25.72
CA ARG A 570 2.61 -7.77 26.77
C ARG A 570 1.45 -7.11 27.47
N ASN A 571 0.47 -7.92 27.88
CA ASN A 571 -0.76 -7.45 28.51
C ASN A 571 -0.82 -7.68 30.04
N ASN A 572 0.32 -7.85 30.71
CA ASN A 572 0.36 -8.00 32.17
C ASN A 572 -0.19 -6.73 32.86
N PRO A 573 -1.10 -6.84 33.84
CA PRO A 573 -1.60 -5.68 34.59
C PRO A 573 -0.50 -4.96 35.37
N GLY A 574 -0.71 -3.67 35.64
CA GLY A 574 0.23 -2.80 36.34
C GLY A 574 0.87 -1.72 35.47
N LEU A 575 1.65 -0.84 36.10
CA LEU A 575 2.35 0.28 35.47
C LEU A 575 3.45 -0.19 34.52
N ARG A 576 4.03 -1.36 34.76
CA ARG A 576 5.09 -1.92 33.90
C ARG A 576 4.65 -2.12 32.45
N CYS A 577 3.35 -2.34 32.19
CA CYS A 577 2.81 -2.46 30.83
C CYS A 577 1.70 -1.44 30.54
N LEU A 578 1.41 -0.52 31.47
CA LEU A 578 0.26 0.39 31.42
C LEU A 578 -1.05 -0.36 31.12
N ILE A 579 -1.34 -1.39 31.91
CA ILE A 579 -2.59 -2.17 31.82
C ILE A 579 -3.35 -2.01 33.15
N PRO A 580 -4.62 -1.55 33.11
CA PRO A 580 -5.48 -1.49 34.30
C PRO A 580 -5.60 -2.84 35.02
N GLY A 581 -5.55 -2.82 36.35
CA GLY A 581 -5.80 -3.97 37.20
C GLY A 581 -6.47 -3.60 38.53
N ASP A 582 -6.71 -4.60 39.37
CA ASP A 582 -7.36 -4.43 40.68
C ASP A 582 -6.49 -4.95 41.86
N GLY A 583 -5.21 -5.19 41.61
CA GLY A 583 -4.28 -5.84 42.55
C GLY A 583 -4.19 -7.37 42.38
N VAL A 584 -5.15 -8.00 41.69
CA VAL A 584 -5.19 -9.47 41.53
C VAL A 584 -5.27 -9.86 40.05
N ARG A 585 -6.12 -9.18 39.27
CA ARG A 585 -6.42 -9.49 37.88
C ARG A 585 -6.33 -8.23 37.01
N ALA A 586 -6.26 -8.45 35.70
CA ALA A 586 -6.35 -7.39 34.72
C ALA A 586 -7.82 -7.01 34.44
N LEU A 587 -8.09 -5.71 34.30
CA LEU A 587 -9.42 -5.16 34.08
C LEU A 587 -9.69 -4.89 32.58
N HIS A 588 -9.46 -5.89 31.72
CA HIS A 588 -9.53 -5.71 30.27
C HIS A 588 -10.92 -5.28 29.75
N GLU A 589 -11.98 -5.95 30.19
CA GLU A 589 -13.35 -5.64 29.76
C GLU A 589 -13.82 -4.29 30.33
N THR A 590 -13.48 -4.00 31.59
CA THR A 590 -13.79 -2.71 32.22
C THR A 590 -13.09 -1.55 31.50
N ALA A 591 -11.81 -1.72 31.14
CA ALA A 591 -11.06 -0.72 30.39
C ALA A 591 -11.66 -0.47 28.99
N ALA A 592 -12.25 -1.49 28.35
CA ALA A 592 -12.96 -1.35 27.08
C ALA A 592 -14.27 -0.56 27.26
N THR A 593 -15.04 -0.82 28.31
CA THR A 593 -16.25 -0.03 28.64
C THR A 593 -15.90 1.44 28.92
N TRP A 594 -14.79 1.73 29.60
CA TRP A 594 -14.32 3.11 29.80
C TRP A 594 -14.01 3.80 28.47
N ALA A 595 -13.50 3.07 27.48
CA ALA A 595 -13.22 3.64 26.16
C ALA A 595 -14.50 3.92 25.35
N GLU A 596 -15.54 3.10 25.50
CA GLU A 596 -16.85 3.39 24.94
C GLU A 596 -17.41 4.70 25.52
N ARG A 597 -17.30 4.90 26.84
CA ARG A 597 -17.70 6.15 27.51
C ARG A 597 -16.84 7.34 27.07
N PHE A 598 -15.54 7.15 26.87
CA PHE A 598 -14.66 8.17 26.27
C PHE A 598 -15.20 8.63 24.90
N HIS A 599 -15.57 7.70 24.02
CA HIS A 599 -16.12 8.02 22.71
C HIS A 599 -17.53 8.63 22.74
N GLN A 600 -18.27 8.42 23.83
CA GLN A 600 -19.55 9.09 24.08
C GLN A 600 -19.39 10.51 24.66
N GLY A 601 -18.17 10.92 25.00
CA GLY A 601 -17.88 12.24 25.56
C GLY A 601 -18.06 12.35 27.07
N ASP A 602 -18.08 11.23 27.80
CA ASP A 602 -18.18 11.23 29.27
C ASP A 602 -16.96 11.96 29.88
N PRO A 603 -17.16 13.05 30.65
CA PRO A 603 -16.09 13.82 31.26
C PRO A 603 -15.15 12.99 32.14
N ALA A 604 -15.67 11.97 32.83
CA ALA A 604 -14.89 11.14 33.75
C ALA A 604 -13.81 10.29 33.04
N TYR A 605 -13.95 10.07 31.73
CA TYR A 605 -13.06 9.21 30.95
C TYR A 605 -12.32 9.96 29.84
N GLN A 606 -12.46 11.30 29.75
CA GLN A 606 -11.72 12.10 28.77
C GLN A 606 -10.21 12.07 29.04
N SER A 607 -9.78 12.12 30.30
CA SER A 607 -8.38 11.96 30.71
C SER A 607 -7.94 10.49 30.77
N ASP A 608 -6.63 10.23 30.87
CA ASP A 608 -6.08 8.89 31.03
C ASP A 608 -5.99 8.44 32.51
N GLU A 609 -6.42 9.29 33.44
CA GLU A 609 -6.25 9.11 34.89
C GLU A 609 -6.97 7.87 35.41
N ALA A 610 -8.22 7.63 34.98
CA ALA A 610 -8.99 6.45 35.41
C ALA A 610 -8.27 5.13 35.08
N TRP A 611 -7.62 5.04 33.92
CA TRP A 611 -6.81 3.88 33.54
C TRP A 611 -5.50 3.84 34.31
N TYR A 612 -4.85 4.99 34.49
CA TYR A 612 -3.59 5.10 35.22
C TYR A 612 -3.75 4.66 36.68
N ASP A 613 -4.77 5.17 37.36
CA ASP A 613 -5.06 4.85 38.76
C ASP A 613 -5.38 3.37 38.93
N ALA A 614 -6.04 2.73 37.96
CA ALA A 614 -6.25 1.29 37.98
C ALA A 614 -4.94 0.51 37.78
N ALA A 615 -4.04 0.97 36.90
CA ALA A 615 -2.73 0.33 36.75
C ALA A 615 -1.87 0.53 38.02
N LEU A 616 -1.90 1.72 38.62
CA LEU A 616 -1.21 2.03 39.88
C LEU A 616 -1.76 1.19 41.03
N ARG A 617 -3.09 1.13 41.23
CA ARG A 617 -3.73 0.29 42.25
C ARG A 617 -3.36 -1.18 42.14
N HIS A 618 -3.05 -1.67 40.94
CA HIS A 618 -2.58 -3.04 40.77
C HIS A 618 -1.18 -3.26 41.35
N ASP A 619 -0.27 -2.30 41.15
CA ASP A 619 1.10 -2.38 41.66
C ASP A 619 1.18 -1.96 43.15
N THR A 620 0.25 -1.12 43.61
CA THR A 620 0.09 -0.68 45.00
C THR A 620 -1.28 -1.09 45.52
N PRO A 621 -1.57 -2.40 45.67
CA PRO A 621 -2.83 -2.83 46.24
C PRO A 621 -2.94 -2.26 47.66
N ALA A 622 -4.10 -1.70 47.99
CA ALA A 622 -4.39 -1.33 49.37
C ALA A 622 -4.21 -2.60 50.23
N PRO A 623 -3.66 -2.48 51.46
CA PRO A 623 -3.57 -3.63 52.35
C PRO A 623 -4.99 -4.19 52.51
N THR A 624 -5.20 -5.40 51.99
CA THR A 624 -6.46 -6.12 52.13
C THR A 624 -6.76 -6.17 53.62
N PRO A 625 -7.94 -5.75 54.11
CA PRO A 625 -8.35 -6.14 55.43
C PRO A 625 -8.38 -7.66 55.41
N THR A 626 -7.39 -8.29 56.06
CA THR A 626 -7.46 -9.70 56.40
C THR A 626 -8.69 -9.81 57.30
N VAL A 627 -9.82 -10.23 56.73
CA VAL A 627 -10.82 -10.91 57.54
C VAL A 627 -10.11 -12.17 57.99
N VAL A 628 -9.58 -12.12 59.20
CA VAL A 628 -9.12 -13.33 59.89
C VAL A 628 -10.40 -14.13 60.12
N ASP A 629 -10.55 -15.18 59.32
CA ASP A 629 -11.53 -16.21 59.60
C ASP A 629 -10.98 -16.98 60.81
N ASP A 630 -11.38 -16.57 62.02
CA ASP A 630 -10.91 -17.11 63.31
C ASP A 630 -11.32 -18.59 63.53
N ARG A 631 -12.04 -19.19 62.57
CA ARG A 631 -12.50 -20.59 62.61
C ARG A 631 -11.34 -21.57 62.42
N VAL A 632 -11.33 -22.62 63.25
CA VAL A 632 -10.30 -23.68 63.24
C VAL A 632 -10.48 -24.58 62.01
N ASP A 633 -9.43 -24.73 61.21
CA ASP A 633 -9.43 -25.58 60.01
C ASP A 633 -9.01 -27.02 60.35
N LEU A 634 -9.99 -27.90 60.59
CA LEU A 634 -9.72 -29.28 61.05
C LEU A 634 -8.89 -30.09 60.05
N ALA A 635 -8.98 -29.77 58.76
CA ALA A 635 -8.24 -30.47 57.71
C ALA A 635 -6.75 -30.09 57.66
N HIS A 636 -6.37 -28.98 58.31
CA HIS A 636 -5.01 -28.45 58.37
C HIS A 636 -4.36 -28.59 59.75
N LEU A 637 -5.09 -29.09 60.76
CA LEU A 637 -4.51 -29.45 62.05
C LEU A 637 -3.48 -30.57 61.87
N ASP A 638 -2.40 -30.51 62.66
CA ASP A 638 -1.48 -31.63 62.78
C ASP A 638 -2.21 -32.84 63.40
N PRO A 639 -1.83 -34.09 63.06
CA PRO A 639 -2.53 -35.29 63.53
C PRO A 639 -2.62 -35.39 65.06
N GLU A 640 -1.60 -34.90 65.77
CA GLU A 640 -1.54 -34.86 67.23
C GLU A 640 -2.54 -33.84 67.79
N ASP A 641 -2.59 -32.62 67.24
CA ASP A 641 -3.55 -31.58 67.64
C ASP A 641 -5.00 -32.02 67.41
N LEU A 642 -5.28 -32.72 66.31
CA LEU A 642 -6.59 -33.30 66.04
C LEU A 642 -6.93 -34.39 67.06
N SER A 643 -5.96 -35.23 67.42
CA SER A 643 -6.14 -36.27 68.43
C SER A 643 -6.43 -35.67 69.81
N ASP A 644 -5.69 -34.64 70.21
CA ASP A 644 -5.89 -33.92 71.46
C ASP A 644 -7.24 -33.20 71.51
N LEU A 645 -7.66 -32.60 70.39
CA LEU A 645 -8.96 -31.94 70.27
C LEU A 645 -10.11 -32.95 70.40
N VAL A 646 -10.01 -34.09 69.73
CA VAL A 646 -11.01 -35.17 69.80
C VAL A 646 -11.02 -35.80 71.19
N HIS A 647 -9.85 -35.96 71.82
CA HIS A 647 -9.75 -36.42 73.20
C HIS A 647 -10.45 -35.46 74.17
N ARG A 648 -10.20 -34.15 74.04
CA ARG A 648 -10.86 -33.11 74.85
C ARG A 648 -12.37 -33.11 74.66
N LEU A 649 -12.84 -33.20 73.41
CA LEU A 649 -14.27 -33.31 73.10
C LEU A 649 -14.88 -34.56 73.74
N TYR A 650 -14.19 -35.70 73.68
CA TYR A 650 -14.65 -36.94 74.29
C TYR A 650 -14.74 -36.84 75.82
N MET A 651 -13.77 -36.17 76.47
CA MET A 651 -13.81 -35.90 77.91
C MET A 651 -14.96 -34.96 78.31
N GLU A 652 -15.30 -33.96 77.50
CA GLU A 652 -16.44 -33.06 77.78
C GLU A 652 -17.80 -33.77 77.63
N LEU A 653 -17.90 -34.69 76.66
CA LEU A 653 -19.12 -35.47 76.41
C LEU A 653 -19.44 -36.49 77.51
N HIS A 654 -18.52 -36.78 78.43
CA HIS A 654 -18.68 -37.81 79.46
C HIS A 654 -18.40 -37.23 80.86
N ASP A 655 -19.26 -37.54 81.83
CA ASP A 655 -19.19 -36.96 83.19
C ASP A 655 -17.83 -37.26 83.87
N PRO A 656 -17.13 -36.26 84.44
CA PRO A 656 -15.83 -36.44 85.10
C PRO A 656 -15.89 -37.40 86.30
N THR A 657 -17.08 -37.67 86.85
CA THR A 657 -17.26 -38.62 87.96
C THR A 657 -17.35 -40.09 87.52
N GLU A 658 -17.56 -40.37 86.22
CA GLU A 658 -17.58 -41.72 85.63
C GLU A 658 -16.38 -42.02 84.69
N GLY A 659 -15.44 -41.07 84.56
CA GLY A 659 -14.43 -41.04 83.51
C GLY A 659 -13.31 -42.11 83.56
N PRO A 660 -12.79 -42.55 82.39
CA PRO A 660 -11.76 -43.58 82.27
C PRO A 660 -10.37 -43.13 82.74
N ARG A 661 -9.57 -44.06 83.30
CA ARG A 661 -8.11 -43.85 83.51
C ARG A 661 -7.33 -44.20 82.24
N GLU A 662 -6.48 -43.27 81.81
CA GLU A 662 -5.54 -43.39 80.67
C GLU A 662 -4.47 -44.47 80.91
N LEU A 663 -4.11 -45.22 79.86
CA LEU A 663 -2.94 -46.10 79.83
C LEU A 663 -2.18 -45.88 78.51
N ILE A 664 -0.91 -45.47 78.62
CA ILE A 664 -0.04 -45.05 77.50
C ILE A 664 0.46 -46.28 76.70
N GLY A 665 0.22 -46.29 75.39
CA GLY A 665 0.78 -47.24 74.41
C GLY A 665 0.59 -46.71 72.97
N PRO A 666 1.49 -47.02 72.01
CA PRO A 666 1.98 -46.03 71.05
C PRO A 666 1.17 -45.93 69.75
N GLY A 667 0.92 -44.68 69.36
CA GLY A 667 0.51 -44.26 68.02
C GLY A 667 -0.07 -42.86 68.11
N ALA A 668 0.45 -41.90 67.33
CA ALA A 668 0.13 -40.46 67.39
C ALA A 668 -1.34 -40.08 67.10
N ALA A 669 -2.27 -41.03 67.16
CA ALA A 669 -3.67 -40.89 66.74
C ALA A 669 -4.67 -41.82 67.46
N THR A 670 -4.24 -42.67 68.41
CA THR A 670 -5.10 -43.69 69.06
C THR A 670 -4.99 -43.63 70.58
N THR A 671 -6.12 -43.46 71.26
CA THR A 671 -6.23 -43.47 72.73
C THR A 671 -7.05 -44.67 73.22
N VAL A 672 -6.57 -45.36 74.26
CA VAL A 672 -7.27 -46.49 74.88
C VAL A 672 -7.81 -46.07 76.24
N PHE A 673 -9.10 -46.30 76.48
CA PHE A 673 -9.79 -46.00 77.72
C PHE A 673 -10.22 -47.27 78.47
N ARG A 674 -10.34 -47.20 79.80
CA ARG A 674 -10.84 -48.29 80.66
C ARG A 674 -12.05 -47.83 81.48
N ASN A 675 -13.18 -48.52 81.37
CA ASN A 675 -14.43 -48.20 82.09
C ASN A 675 -14.48 -48.79 83.53
N ARG A 676 -15.18 -48.16 84.48
CA ARG A 676 -15.55 -48.66 85.83
C ARG A 676 -17.00 -48.30 86.20
N PRO A 677 -17.75 -49.09 87.04
CA PRO A 677 -17.40 -50.33 87.73
C PRO A 677 -18.41 -51.50 87.52
N ARG A 678 -19.04 -51.66 86.34
CA ARG A 678 -19.92 -52.83 86.07
C ARG A 678 -19.51 -53.72 84.89
N SER A 679 -18.54 -53.32 84.08
CA SER A 679 -18.01 -54.11 82.98
C SER A 679 -16.58 -53.63 82.70
N GLY A 680 -15.56 -54.45 82.98
CA GLY A 680 -14.14 -54.09 82.81
C GLY A 680 -13.68 -53.91 81.35
N GLY A 681 -14.58 -53.50 80.46
CA GLY A 681 -14.33 -53.35 79.03
C GLY A 681 -13.42 -52.17 78.71
N ARG A 682 -12.44 -52.39 77.83
CA ARG A 682 -11.60 -51.34 77.25
C ARG A 682 -12.32 -50.68 76.08
N TRP A 683 -12.08 -49.40 75.85
CA TRP A 683 -12.63 -48.64 74.72
C TRP A 683 -11.46 -48.08 73.91
N LEU A 684 -11.62 -47.96 72.60
CA LEU A 684 -10.59 -47.45 71.69
C LEU A 684 -11.13 -46.19 70.98
N LEU A 685 -10.42 -45.07 71.07
CA LEU A 685 -10.73 -43.85 70.34
C LEU A 685 -9.60 -43.57 69.36
N GLN A 686 -9.93 -43.39 68.09
CA GLN A 686 -8.94 -43.09 67.06
C GLN A 686 -9.39 -41.88 66.25
N ALA A 687 -8.51 -40.91 66.09
CA ALA A 687 -8.73 -39.75 65.23
C ALA A 687 -7.92 -39.90 63.93
N ARG A 688 -8.53 -39.67 62.77
CA ARG A 688 -7.84 -39.73 61.48
C ARG A 688 -8.16 -38.54 60.60
N ARG A 689 -7.13 -37.78 60.25
CA ARG A 689 -7.26 -36.70 59.26
C ARG A 689 -7.45 -37.29 57.85
N SER A 690 -8.47 -36.83 57.15
CA SER A 690 -8.75 -37.17 55.75
C SER A 690 -9.55 -36.04 55.08
N GLN A 691 -9.22 -35.73 53.83
CA GLN A 691 -10.01 -34.83 52.97
C GLN A 691 -10.85 -35.61 51.94
N ARG A 692 -10.82 -36.94 52.02
CA ARG A 692 -11.48 -37.90 51.13
C ARG A 692 -12.29 -38.92 51.93
N VAL A 693 -13.01 -39.80 51.22
CA VAL A 693 -13.64 -40.98 51.81
C VAL A 693 -12.61 -41.83 52.56
N VAL A 694 -12.91 -42.22 53.80
CA VAL A 694 -12.06 -43.09 54.60
C VAL A 694 -12.23 -44.53 54.10
N PRO A 695 -11.14 -45.22 53.70
CA PRO A 695 -11.20 -46.57 53.18
C PRO A 695 -11.71 -47.58 54.20
N LEU A 696 -12.40 -48.64 53.72
CA LEU A 696 -12.91 -49.73 54.56
C LEU A 696 -11.78 -50.42 55.36
N GLU A 697 -10.57 -50.54 54.80
CA GLU A 697 -9.43 -51.13 55.52
C GLU A 697 -9.12 -50.41 56.84
N THR A 698 -9.44 -49.12 56.95
CA THR A 698 -9.25 -48.33 58.18
C THR A 698 -10.16 -48.80 59.30
N VAL A 699 -11.42 -49.09 58.97
CA VAL A 699 -12.42 -49.54 59.94
C VAL A 699 -12.14 -51.00 60.32
N HIS A 700 -11.67 -51.82 59.38
CA HIS A 700 -11.17 -53.17 59.66
C HIS A 700 -9.94 -53.14 60.58
N ALA A 701 -9.00 -52.20 60.35
CA ALA A 701 -7.83 -52.05 61.19
C ALA A 701 -8.21 -51.66 62.63
N LEU A 702 -9.18 -50.76 62.81
CA LEU A 702 -9.72 -50.44 64.13
C LEU A 702 -10.31 -51.70 64.80
N ALA A 703 -11.12 -52.47 64.08
CA ALA A 703 -11.70 -53.72 64.61
C ALA A 703 -10.62 -54.73 65.03
N GLY A 704 -9.54 -54.85 64.26
CA GLY A 704 -8.38 -55.66 64.61
C GLY A 704 -7.67 -55.17 65.88
N GLN A 705 -7.47 -53.85 66.01
CA GLN A 705 -6.89 -53.25 67.23
C GLN A 705 -7.80 -53.43 68.45
N MET A 706 -9.11 -53.37 68.28
CA MET A 706 -10.05 -53.66 69.35
C MET A 706 -9.92 -55.10 69.84
N LEU A 707 -9.71 -56.07 68.95
CA LEU A 707 -9.48 -57.47 69.35
C LEU A 707 -8.16 -57.62 70.11
N ASP A 708 -7.09 -57.03 69.60
CA ASP A 708 -5.75 -57.09 70.19
C ASP A 708 -5.71 -56.48 71.60
N VAL A 709 -6.32 -55.31 71.74
CA VAL A 709 -6.41 -54.58 73.02
C VAL A 709 -7.66 -54.99 73.80
N GLY A 710 -8.39 -56.05 73.41
CA GLY A 710 -9.61 -56.52 74.10
C GLY A 710 -10.60 -55.42 74.46
N ALA A 711 -10.83 -54.49 73.53
CA ALA A 711 -11.77 -53.38 73.65
C ALA A 711 -13.18 -53.81 73.24
N VAL A 712 -14.17 -53.49 74.07
CA VAL A 712 -15.58 -53.79 73.84
C VAL A 712 -16.26 -52.75 72.94
N ARG A 713 -15.66 -51.57 72.78
CA ARG A 713 -16.15 -50.50 71.92
C ARG A 713 -15.01 -49.71 71.28
N GLY A 714 -15.17 -49.31 70.03
CA GLY A 714 -14.22 -48.49 69.28
C GLY A 714 -14.93 -47.30 68.64
N ILE A 715 -14.31 -46.13 68.66
CA ILE A 715 -14.82 -44.89 68.08
C ILE A 715 -13.76 -44.40 67.09
N LEU A 716 -14.13 -44.30 65.80
CA LEU A 716 -13.27 -43.74 64.77
C LEU A 716 -13.81 -42.37 64.34
N VAL A 717 -13.02 -41.34 64.60
CA VAL A 717 -13.32 -39.95 64.28
C VAL A 717 -12.50 -39.51 63.07
N THR A 718 -13.10 -38.83 62.11
CA THR A 718 -12.40 -38.32 60.91
C THR A 718 -12.82 -36.92 60.53
N THR A 719 -11.92 -36.17 59.88
CA THR A 719 -12.25 -34.89 59.23
C THR A 719 -12.91 -35.07 57.86
N GLY A 720 -12.92 -36.31 57.33
CA GLY A 720 -13.51 -36.69 56.05
C GLY A 720 -14.89 -37.34 56.23
N TRP A 721 -15.20 -38.39 55.45
CA TRP A 721 -16.46 -39.13 55.57
C TRP A 721 -16.28 -40.63 55.36
N PHE A 722 -17.26 -41.43 55.77
CA PHE A 722 -17.26 -42.88 55.59
C PHE A 722 -18.21 -43.30 54.46
N GLY A 723 -17.77 -44.28 53.65
CA GLY A 723 -18.61 -44.90 52.63
C GLY A 723 -19.63 -45.88 53.20
N ALA A 724 -20.64 -46.24 52.38
CA ALA A 724 -21.71 -47.15 52.77
C ALA A 724 -21.20 -48.52 53.29
N SER A 725 -20.15 -49.08 52.67
CA SER A 725 -19.53 -50.34 53.09
C SER A 725 -18.90 -50.27 54.49
N SER A 726 -18.26 -49.14 54.83
CA SER A 726 -17.67 -48.90 56.16
C SER A 726 -18.75 -48.77 57.24
N ARG A 727 -19.84 -48.04 56.96
CA ARG A 727 -20.99 -47.91 57.89
C ARG A 727 -21.69 -49.26 58.10
N ALA A 728 -21.91 -50.02 57.03
CA ALA A 728 -22.52 -51.36 57.11
C ALA A 728 -21.64 -52.34 57.89
N PHE A 729 -20.31 -52.26 57.76
CA PHE A 729 -19.39 -53.08 58.55
C PHE A 729 -19.42 -52.72 60.04
N ALA A 730 -19.39 -51.42 60.38
CA ALA A 730 -19.47 -50.96 61.76
C ALA A 730 -20.78 -51.41 62.43
N ALA A 731 -21.92 -51.28 61.74
CA ALA A 731 -23.22 -51.72 62.22
C ALA A 731 -23.29 -53.24 62.47
N ARG A 732 -22.68 -54.06 61.60
CA ARG A 732 -22.60 -55.52 61.78
C ARG A 732 -21.68 -55.96 62.91
N SER A 733 -20.63 -55.18 63.18
CA SER A 733 -19.63 -55.50 64.21
C SER A 733 -20.12 -55.20 65.63
N GLY A 734 -21.18 -54.38 65.78
CA GLY A 734 -21.91 -54.19 67.05
C GLY A 734 -21.16 -53.43 68.14
N GLY A 735 -19.97 -52.88 67.86
CA GLY A 735 -19.14 -52.17 68.83
C GLY A 735 -18.27 -51.07 68.22
N ILE A 736 -18.53 -50.62 66.99
CA ILE A 736 -17.77 -49.55 66.33
C ILE A 736 -18.69 -48.37 66.03
N ASP A 737 -18.33 -47.20 66.53
CA ASP A 737 -18.97 -45.94 66.19
C ASP A 737 -18.10 -45.14 65.22
N LEU A 738 -18.74 -44.55 64.21
CA LEU A 738 -18.08 -43.75 63.18
C LEU A 738 -18.55 -42.30 63.27
N VAL A 739 -17.63 -41.38 63.50
CA VAL A 739 -17.91 -39.94 63.55
C VAL A 739 -17.22 -39.29 62.34
N ASP A 740 -18.02 -38.87 61.36
CA ASP A 740 -17.51 -38.15 60.18
C ASP A 740 -17.29 -36.66 60.45
N GLY A 741 -16.67 -35.95 59.50
CA GLY A 741 -16.28 -34.56 59.68
C GLY A 741 -17.45 -33.63 59.98
N ARG A 742 -18.63 -33.90 59.40
CA ARG A 742 -19.87 -33.15 59.65
C ARG A 742 -20.33 -33.34 61.08
N ALA A 743 -20.38 -34.59 61.55
CA ALA A 743 -20.72 -34.90 62.94
C ALA A 743 -19.69 -34.32 63.92
N LEU A 744 -18.39 -34.43 63.63
CA LEU A 744 -17.31 -33.87 64.45
C LEU A 744 -17.45 -32.35 64.59
N LYS A 745 -17.69 -31.63 63.49
CA LYS A 745 -17.90 -30.18 63.49
C LYS A 745 -19.09 -29.78 64.35
N SER A 746 -20.21 -30.50 64.24
CA SER A 746 -21.40 -30.27 65.06
C SER A 746 -21.09 -30.44 66.55
N LEU A 747 -20.39 -31.53 66.91
CA LEU A 747 -20.04 -31.82 68.30
C LEU A 747 -19.04 -30.80 68.89
N LEU A 748 -18.07 -30.32 68.10
CA LEU A 748 -17.13 -29.29 68.54
C LEU A 748 -17.82 -27.95 68.81
N HIS A 749 -18.79 -27.59 67.98
CA HIS A 749 -19.58 -26.37 68.18
C HIS A 749 -20.48 -26.48 69.41
N GLU A 750 -21.21 -27.59 69.55
CA GLU A 750 -22.18 -27.81 70.63
C GLU A 750 -21.53 -27.92 72.01
N HIS A 751 -20.41 -28.64 72.13
CA HIS A 751 -19.83 -28.98 73.42
C HIS A 751 -18.58 -28.18 73.80
N LEU A 752 -17.80 -27.70 72.83
CA LEU A 752 -16.58 -26.92 73.09
C LEU A 752 -16.69 -25.46 72.65
N GLY A 753 -17.80 -25.05 72.00
CA GLY A 753 -17.97 -23.70 71.46
C GLY A 753 -16.98 -23.36 70.34
N ILE A 754 -16.33 -24.36 69.72
CA ILE A 754 -15.32 -24.16 68.69
C ILE A 754 -16.01 -24.13 67.33
N GLU A 755 -15.99 -22.98 66.67
CA GLU A 755 -16.40 -22.88 65.27
C GLU A 755 -15.30 -23.44 64.36
N ALA A 756 -15.56 -24.61 63.79
CA ALA A 756 -14.62 -25.34 62.96
C ALA A 756 -15.09 -25.42 61.51
N ARG A 757 -14.15 -25.40 60.56
CA ARG A 757 -14.43 -25.56 59.12
C ARG A 757 -13.80 -26.83 58.56
N LEU A 758 -14.40 -27.36 57.48
CA LEU A 758 -13.92 -28.54 56.78
C LEU A 758 -13.50 -28.18 55.36
N ARG A 759 -12.35 -28.70 54.92
CA ARG A 759 -11.90 -28.63 53.52
C ARG A 759 -11.79 -30.04 52.96
N LEU A 760 -12.72 -30.40 52.08
CA LEU A 760 -12.76 -31.70 51.40
C LEU A 760 -12.37 -31.53 49.93
N GLU A 761 -11.70 -32.53 49.36
CA GLU A 761 -11.36 -32.52 47.92
C GLU A 761 -12.58 -32.78 47.03
N ARG A 762 -13.59 -33.49 47.56
CA ARG A 762 -14.84 -33.79 46.89
C ARG A 762 -15.97 -33.84 47.90
N LEU A 763 -17.11 -33.24 47.57
CA LEU A 763 -18.31 -33.27 48.39
C LEU A 763 -18.94 -34.68 48.38
N PRO A 764 -19.26 -35.27 49.55
CA PRO A 764 -20.03 -36.51 49.62
C PRO A 764 -21.44 -36.35 49.03
N PRO A 765 -22.07 -37.42 48.51
CA PRO A 765 -23.38 -37.33 47.85
C PRO A 765 -24.53 -36.82 48.73
N GLU A 766 -24.38 -36.87 50.05
CA GLU A 766 -25.41 -36.53 51.05
C GLU A 766 -25.09 -35.22 51.80
N TRP A 767 -24.07 -34.48 51.37
CA TRP A 767 -23.61 -33.23 52.02
C TRP A 767 -23.82 -32.05 51.08
N ASP A 768 -24.10 -30.88 51.66
CA ASP A 768 -24.22 -29.60 50.94
C ASP A 768 -23.00 -28.71 51.21
N VAL A 769 -22.82 -27.66 50.39
CA VAL A 769 -21.71 -26.69 50.56
C VAL A 769 -21.76 -26.00 51.92
N GLY A 770 -22.95 -25.84 52.50
CA GLY A 770 -23.14 -25.29 53.85
C GLY A 770 -22.61 -26.19 54.98
N ASP A 771 -22.44 -27.49 54.75
CA ASP A 771 -21.85 -28.38 55.74
C ASP A 771 -20.33 -28.15 55.90
N LEU A 772 -19.68 -27.55 54.88
CA LEU A 772 -18.24 -27.24 54.88
C LEU A 772 -17.89 -25.93 55.59
N ALA A 773 -18.76 -24.91 55.46
CA ALA A 773 -18.59 -23.55 55.97
C ALA A 773 -18.97 -23.43 57.45
#